data_AF-A0AAI9VDZ6-F1
#
_entry.id   AF-A0AAI9VDZ6-F1
#
_cell.length_a   1.000
_cell.length_b   1.000
_cell.length_c   1.000
_cell.angle_alpha   90.00
_cell.angle_beta   90.00
_cell.angle_gamma   90.00
#
_symmetry.space_group_name_H-M   'P 1'
#
loop_
_entity.id
_entity.type
_entity.pdbx_description
1 polymer ?
#
loop_
_entity_poly.entity_id
_entity_poly.type
_entity_poly.pdbx_seq_one_letter_code
_entity_poly.pdbx_strand_id
1 'polypeptide(L)'
;MLLHNTISTRTALVTGSANGIGRAIALRLAQDRFQIAITDLASQEVKLRELQYELELKDISNEDDVANLIRNTSEMLGGIDVMVANAGVMLVKPILEISASEWDKVQAINVRGVFLCYKYAAQEMIKQGRGERKLTNLQSHFAPAYSVSKWAVRGLTQAVAMDMAQHGITVNAYCPGMVRTDMWETIDTSLTTRMGLPKGAAFENGVATRIASKKPQTPEDVAGLALYSWNFMSGRQPYRQLELHEKYGDLHDPCADTYSGSARSDSFIVPDPVDIYGVRKGVEPFIKSEFYDGGNFAAEALSIVSERDPKKHAEMRRYLGTAFSDRSPKSQEPMVAECVDRLIEKIGMVDVVTQGPDMVMWFNLATFDIIGSLAFGKDFGGVDSGKEHFWISIVTKSLRMGALADCFRRFPALAGIAQTVFSGLIDKLLKDSRTHQKYTMDLVQSRLASQSHREDFLTKMIEARNEAAISDAQIAAHSSDFVIAGSETTATTLSCMTYYLLKNPAILARLQDEVRSAFVGYEDITAATATPLKYLKAVAQEAMRVYPPLPFALPRVVPNGGCTVDGHFLPGGTTVSTSTFAASMSSSNFDEPWELRPERWLVDNPTDDLNASQPFSYGTRSCMGRSLGWMEIHTTMAKLVYRNDLELADESLDWHRDSRMHTLWEKPRLMVKLKPRVFH
;
A
#
# COMPACT_ATOMS: atom_id res chain seq x y z
N MET A 1 4.65 21.07 -23.34
CA MET A 1 5.40 20.13 -24.20
C MET A 1 6.79 19.97 -23.63
N LEU A 2 6.99 18.96 -22.75
CA LEU A 2 8.27 18.38 -22.28
C LEU A 2 7.93 17.39 -21.15
N LEU A 3 7.51 16.18 -21.53
CA LEU A 3 7.35 14.99 -20.67
C LEU A 3 7.71 13.75 -21.50
N HIS A 4 8.85 13.78 -22.17
CA HIS A 4 9.42 12.63 -22.87
C HIS A 4 10.90 12.60 -22.51
N ASN A 5 11.39 11.42 -22.09
CA ASN A 5 12.69 11.11 -21.46
C ASN A 5 12.66 11.20 -19.92
N THR A 6 12.77 10.14 -19.13
CA THR A 6 13.06 8.71 -19.36
C THR A 6 12.48 7.95 -18.16
N ILE A 7 11.24 7.48 -18.28
CA ILE A 7 10.80 6.32 -17.48
C ILE A 7 11.60 5.15 -18.06
N SER A 8 12.42 4.46 -17.27
CA SER A 8 12.89 3.13 -17.68
C SER A 8 11.66 2.29 -17.94
N THR A 9 11.33 2.13 -19.22
CA THR A 9 10.08 1.52 -19.64
C THR A 9 10.26 0.03 -19.40
N ARG A 10 9.52 -0.53 -18.45
CA ARG A 10 9.68 -1.93 -18.06
C ARG A 10 9.23 -2.85 -19.18
N THR A 11 9.84 -4.01 -19.29
CA THR A 11 9.59 -4.94 -20.39
C THR A 11 8.87 -6.20 -19.92
N ALA A 12 7.90 -6.67 -20.70
CA ALA A 12 7.18 -7.91 -20.40
C ALA A 12 7.11 -8.83 -21.63
N LEU A 13 7.38 -10.12 -21.42
CA LEU A 13 7.19 -11.17 -22.40
C LEU A 13 6.00 -12.04 -21.99
N VAL A 14 5.01 -12.19 -22.88
CA VAL A 14 3.80 -12.98 -22.63
C VAL A 14 3.67 -14.11 -23.65
N THR A 15 3.53 -15.34 -23.15
CA THR A 15 3.32 -16.55 -23.96
C THR A 15 1.84 -16.92 -24.07
N GLY A 16 1.43 -17.47 -25.21
CA GLY A 16 0.02 -17.84 -25.43
C GLY A 16 -0.86 -16.59 -25.58
N SER A 17 -0.30 -15.56 -26.21
CA SER A 17 -0.88 -14.21 -26.25
C SER A 17 -1.95 -14.02 -27.32
N ALA A 18 -2.19 -15.03 -28.17
CA ALA A 18 -3.15 -14.89 -29.24
C ALA A 18 -4.61 -14.87 -28.75
N ASN A 19 -4.91 -15.54 -27.62
CA ASN A 19 -6.28 -15.72 -27.14
C ASN A 19 -6.37 -15.71 -25.61
N GLY A 20 -7.60 -15.54 -25.09
CA GLY A 20 -7.93 -15.73 -23.68
C GLY A 20 -7.06 -14.96 -22.69
N ILE A 21 -6.58 -15.65 -21.66
CA ILE A 21 -5.87 -15.06 -20.51
C ILE A 21 -4.56 -14.39 -20.94
N GLY A 22 -3.78 -15.02 -21.83
CA GLY A 22 -2.50 -14.45 -22.28
C GLY A 22 -2.69 -13.14 -23.03
N ARG A 23 -3.69 -13.10 -23.93
CA ARG A 23 -4.07 -11.88 -24.65
C ARG A 23 -4.49 -10.76 -23.71
N ALA A 24 -5.36 -11.06 -22.74
CA ALA A 24 -5.83 -10.06 -21.77
C ALA A 24 -4.68 -9.51 -20.91
N ILE A 25 -3.73 -10.36 -20.50
CA ILE A 25 -2.54 -9.94 -19.75
C ILE A 25 -1.63 -9.06 -20.61
N ALA A 26 -1.36 -9.43 -21.87
CA ALA A 26 -0.54 -8.62 -22.77
C ALA A 26 -1.13 -7.23 -23.00
N LEU A 27 -2.43 -7.15 -23.30
CA LEU A 27 -3.15 -5.90 -23.47
C LEU A 27 -3.12 -5.04 -22.20
N ARG A 28 -3.28 -5.66 -21.03
CA ARG A 28 -3.28 -4.94 -19.76
C ARG A 28 -1.88 -4.42 -19.39
N LEU A 29 -0.84 -5.23 -19.57
CA LEU A 29 0.54 -4.79 -19.32
C LEU A 29 0.93 -3.63 -20.24
N ALA A 30 0.45 -3.62 -21.49
CA ALA A 30 0.64 -2.48 -22.39
C ALA A 30 -0.04 -1.20 -21.88
N GLN A 31 -1.27 -1.31 -21.34
CA GLN A 31 -1.96 -0.17 -20.71
C GLN A 31 -1.16 0.38 -19.52
N ASP A 32 -0.45 -0.49 -18.79
CA ASP A 32 0.44 -0.12 -17.68
C ASP A 32 1.82 0.37 -18.15
N ARG A 33 1.95 0.73 -19.44
CA ARG A 33 3.15 1.28 -20.09
C ARG A 33 4.36 0.36 -20.08
N PHE A 34 4.15 -0.95 -20.06
CA PHE A 34 5.23 -1.89 -20.36
C PHE A 34 5.49 -1.93 -21.87
N GLN A 35 6.76 -2.08 -22.25
CA GLN A 35 7.11 -2.57 -23.57
C GLN A 35 6.81 -4.07 -23.63
N ILE A 36 6.01 -4.49 -24.61
CA ILE A 36 5.48 -5.84 -24.66
C ILE A 36 6.12 -6.61 -25.82
N ALA A 37 6.62 -7.80 -25.49
CA ALA A 37 6.85 -8.88 -26.43
C ALA A 37 5.79 -9.97 -26.24
N ILE A 38 5.28 -10.51 -27.34
CA ILE A 38 4.28 -11.57 -27.36
C ILE A 38 4.77 -12.75 -28.20
N THR A 39 4.40 -13.96 -27.79
CA THR A 39 4.61 -15.18 -28.57
C THR A 39 3.40 -16.10 -28.52
N ASP A 40 3.19 -16.81 -29.62
CA ASP A 40 2.33 -17.98 -29.72
C ASP A 40 2.79 -18.82 -30.93
N LEU A 41 2.08 -19.91 -31.22
CA LEU A 41 2.35 -20.73 -32.40
C LEU A 41 2.16 -19.95 -33.71
N ALA A 42 2.89 -20.33 -34.76
CA ALA A 42 2.80 -19.71 -36.08
C ALA A 42 1.37 -19.70 -36.66
N SER A 43 0.55 -20.68 -36.31
CA SER A 43 -0.87 -20.74 -36.71
C SER A 43 -1.74 -19.60 -36.15
N GLN A 44 -1.24 -18.84 -35.17
CA GLN A 44 -1.93 -17.72 -34.53
C GLN A 44 -1.42 -16.35 -34.98
N GLU A 45 -0.51 -16.28 -35.96
CA GLU A 45 0.17 -15.06 -36.37
C GLU A 45 -0.79 -13.89 -36.66
N VAL A 46 -1.89 -14.15 -37.36
CA VAL A 46 -2.90 -13.14 -37.71
C VAL A 46 -3.41 -12.43 -36.45
N LYS A 47 -3.81 -13.19 -35.42
CA LYS A 47 -4.34 -12.64 -34.16
C LYS A 47 -3.29 -11.88 -33.36
N LEU A 48 -2.02 -12.27 -33.45
CA LEU A 48 -0.93 -11.60 -32.75
C LEU A 48 -0.56 -10.27 -33.40
N ARG A 49 -0.54 -10.21 -34.74
CA ARG A 49 -0.24 -8.97 -35.48
C ARG A 49 -1.29 -7.88 -35.23
N GLU A 50 -2.54 -8.26 -34.96
CA GLU A 50 -3.59 -7.32 -34.54
C GLU A 50 -3.27 -6.59 -33.23
N LEU A 51 -2.43 -7.17 -32.36
CA LEU A 51 -2.05 -6.55 -31.08
C LEU A 51 -0.98 -5.46 -31.22
N GLN A 52 -0.28 -5.41 -32.36
CA GLN A 52 0.75 -4.40 -32.65
C GLN A 52 1.88 -4.29 -31.59
N TYR A 53 2.25 -5.42 -30.98
CA TYR A 53 3.40 -5.54 -30.07
C TYR A 53 4.56 -6.27 -30.75
N GLU A 54 5.74 -6.25 -30.11
CA GLU A 54 6.87 -7.02 -30.61
C GLU A 54 6.55 -8.51 -30.60
N LEU A 55 6.78 -9.17 -31.73
CA LEU A 55 6.23 -10.50 -32.00
C LEU A 55 7.31 -11.46 -32.46
N GLU A 56 7.41 -12.59 -31.77
CA GLU A 56 8.09 -13.79 -32.28
C GLU A 56 7.16 -15.01 -32.24
N LEU A 57 7.17 -15.81 -33.31
CA LEU A 57 6.36 -17.03 -33.39
C LEU A 57 7.21 -18.21 -32.95
N LYS A 58 7.02 -18.66 -31.71
CA LYS A 58 7.87 -19.68 -31.07
C LYS A 58 7.04 -20.76 -30.38
N ASP A 59 7.44 -22.03 -30.57
CA ASP A 59 6.85 -23.16 -29.85
C ASP A 59 7.53 -23.31 -28.50
N ILE A 60 6.80 -22.97 -27.43
CA ILE A 60 7.34 -23.03 -26.07
C ILE A 60 7.70 -24.45 -25.61
N SER A 61 7.24 -25.51 -26.29
CA SER A 61 7.65 -26.89 -25.98
C SER A 61 9.07 -27.22 -26.47
N ASN A 62 9.65 -26.38 -27.35
CA ASN A 62 11.01 -26.50 -27.87
C ASN A 62 11.98 -25.57 -27.10
N GLU A 63 13.12 -26.12 -26.68
CA GLU A 63 14.09 -25.40 -25.84
C GLU A 63 14.87 -24.33 -26.60
N ASP A 64 15.28 -24.61 -27.83
CA ASP A 64 16.01 -23.65 -28.66
C ASP A 64 15.10 -22.47 -29.00
N ASP A 65 13.83 -22.73 -29.27
CA ASP A 65 12.85 -21.67 -29.53
C ASP A 65 12.66 -20.75 -28.32
N VAL A 66 12.53 -21.29 -27.11
CA VAL A 66 12.40 -20.48 -25.88
C VAL A 66 13.69 -19.72 -25.56
N ALA A 67 14.86 -20.35 -25.71
CA ALA A 67 16.14 -19.69 -25.49
C ALA A 67 16.35 -18.51 -26.44
N ASN A 68 16.01 -18.71 -27.72
CA ASN A 68 16.08 -17.66 -28.74
C ASN A 68 15.08 -16.54 -28.47
N LEU A 69 13.83 -16.88 -28.12
CA LEU A 69 12.79 -15.92 -27.77
C LEU A 69 13.24 -14.96 -26.66
N ILE A 70 13.75 -15.51 -25.56
CA ILE A 70 14.20 -14.72 -24.41
C ILE A 70 15.36 -13.81 -24.78
N ARG A 71 16.36 -14.36 -25.48
CA ARG A 71 17.55 -13.61 -25.89
C ARG A 71 17.17 -12.45 -26.81
N ASN A 72 16.42 -12.72 -27.86
CA ASN A 72 16.02 -11.70 -28.82
C ASN A 72 15.12 -10.63 -28.17
N THR A 73 14.18 -11.05 -27.29
CA THR A 73 13.34 -10.11 -26.54
C THR A 73 14.19 -9.18 -25.67
N SER A 74 15.18 -9.73 -24.97
CA SER A 74 16.10 -8.93 -24.14
C SER A 74 16.93 -7.96 -24.98
N GLU A 75 17.47 -8.42 -26.11
CA GLU A 75 18.26 -7.59 -27.03
C GLU A 75 17.41 -6.45 -27.64
N MET A 76 16.18 -6.75 -28.02
CA MET A 76 15.26 -5.80 -28.66
C MET A 76 14.71 -4.76 -27.69
N LEU A 77 14.38 -5.16 -26.47
CA LEU A 77 13.69 -4.30 -25.51
C LEU A 77 14.60 -3.81 -24.35
N GLY A 78 15.88 -4.21 -24.33
CA GLY A 78 16.85 -3.78 -23.31
C GLY A 78 16.71 -4.50 -21.96
N GLY A 79 16.22 -5.75 -21.98
CA GLY A 79 16.02 -6.60 -20.81
C GLY A 79 14.63 -7.24 -20.75
N ILE A 80 14.41 -8.11 -19.76
CA ILE A 80 13.08 -8.67 -19.44
C ILE A 80 12.77 -8.44 -17.97
N ASP A 81 11.85 -7.53 -17.66
CA ASP A 81 11.39 -7.28 -16.30
C ASP A 81 10.28 -8.23 -15.84
N VAL A 82 9.44 -8.70 -16.76
CA VAL A 82 8.31 -9.60 -16.46
C VAL A 82 8.23 -10.73 -17.47
N MET A 83 8.27 -11.98 -17.01
CA MET A 83 7.95 -13.14 -17.85
C MET A 83 6.60 -13.73 -17.46
N VAL A 84 5.67 -13.83 -18.41
CA VAL A 84 4.35 -14.46 -18.27
C VAL A 84 4.29 -15.79 -19.04
N ALA A 85 4.58 -16.88 -18.33
CA ALA A 85 4.52 -18.25 -18.86
C ALA A 85 3.07 -18.81 -18.80
N ASN A 86 2.19 -18.30 -19.66
CA ASN A 86 0.75 -18.62 -19.68
C ASN A 86 0.36 -19.72 -20.70
N ALA A 87 1.13 -19.90 -21.78
CA ALA A 87 0.76 -20.82 -22.86
C ALA A 87 0.42 -22.23 -22.35
N GLY A 88 -0.66 -22.80 -22.88
CA GLY A 88 -1.09 -24.13 -22.49
C GLY A 88 -2.22 -24.69 -23.34
N VAL A 89 -2.31 -26.02 -23.38
CA VAL A 89 -3.31 -26.78 -24.12
C VAL A 89 -4.05 -27.74 -23.19
N MET A 90 -5.26 -28.12 -23.55
CA MET A 90 -6.04 -29.10 -22.81
C MET A 90 -6.48 -30.28 -23.68
N LEU A 91 -6.43 -31.48 -23.10
CA LEU A 91 -6.86 -32.73 -23.72
C LEU A 91 -8.01 -33.35 -22.92
N VAL A 92 -9.23 -33.30 -23.44
CA VAL A 92 -10.41 -33.87 -22.78
C VAL A 92 -10.61 -35.32 -23.22
N LYS A 93 -9.96 -36.26 -22.52
CA LYS A 93 -10.10 -37.72 -22.72
C LYS A 93 -10.08 -38.47 -21.36
N PRO A 94 -10.82 -39.59 -21.23
CA PRO A 94 -10.63 -40.55 -20.13
C PRO A 94 -9.21 -41.12 -20.14
N ILE A 95 -8.69 -41.46 -18.97
CA ILE A 95 -7.29 -41.93 -18.83
C ILE A 95 -6.98 -43.15 -19.71
N LEU A 96 -7.96 -44.05 -19.91
CA LEU A 96 -7.79 -45.28 -20.71
C LEU A 96 -7.68 -45.01 -22.22
N GLU A 97 -8.04 -43.82 -22.69
CA GLU A 97 -8.03 -43.43 -24.11
C GLU A 97 -6.88 -42.45 -24.46
N ILE A 98 -6.10 -42.04 -23.47
CA ILE A 98 -4.98 -41.13 -23.68
C ILE A 98 -3.78 -41.96 -24.15
N SER A 99 -3.31 -41.69 -25.37
CA SER A 99 -2.04 -42.26 -25.82
C SER A 99 -0.86 -41.57 -25.14
N ALA A 100 0.28 -42.26 -25.04
CA ALA A 100 1.50 -41.70 -24.47
C ALA A 100 1.95 -40.42 -25.21
N SER A 101 1.86 -40.39 -26.55
CA SER A 101 2.21 -39.21 -27.33
C SER A 101 1.30 -38.01 -27.07
N GLU A 102 0.02 -38.22 -26.84
CA GLU A 102 -0.92 -37.16 -26.45
C GLU A 102 -0.65 -36.64 -25.04
N TRP A 103 -0.32 -37.54 -24.11
CA TRP A 103 0.13 -37.17 -22.77
C TRP A 103 1.39 -36.32 -22.83
N ASP A 104 2.41 -36.81 -23.54
CA ASP A 104 3.71 -36.15 -23.68
C ASP A 104 3.57 -34.78 -24.32
N LYS A 105 2.68 -34.62 -25.31
CA LYS A 105 2.37 -33.33 -25.91
C LYS A 105 1.82 -32.33 -24.89
N VAL A 106 0.88 -32.75 -24.04
CA VAL A 106 0.33 -31.87 -22.99
C VAL A 106 1.40 -31.49 -21.98
N GLN A 107 2.25 -32.43 -21.53
CA GLN A 107 3.32 -32.13 -20.58
C GLN A 107 4.43 -31.27 -21.20
N ALA A 108 4.78 -31.51 -22.46
CA ALA A 108 5.81 -30.74 -23.17
C ALA A 108 5.43 -29.25 -23.28
N ILE A 109 4.15 -28.96 -23.57
CA ILE A 109 3.67 -27.58 -23.65
C ILE A 109 3.46 -27.01 -22.23
N ASN A 110 2.62 -27.65 -21.41
CA ASN A 110 2.14 -27.05 -20.17
C ASN A 110 3.18 -27.07 -19.05
N VAL A 111 4.11 -28.02 -19.02
CA VAL A 111 5.09 -28.18 -17.93
C VAL A 111 6.49 -27.86 -18.42
N ARG A 112 7.00 -28.56 -19.44
CA ARG A 112 8.35 -28.31 -19.96
C ARG A 112 8.46 -26.88 -20.49
N GLY A 113 7.48 -26.40 -21.25
CA GLY A 113 7.52 -25.03 -21.76
C GLY A 113 7.56 -23.96 -20.66
N VAL A 114 6.80 -24.15 -19.58
CA VAL A 114 6.89 -23.28 -18.37
C VAL A 114 8.27 -23.34 -17.75
N PHE A 115 8.82 -24.54 -17.56
CA PHE A 115 10.17 -24.74 -17.04
C PHE A 115 11.21 -24.02 -17.91
N LEU A 116 11.14 -24.15 -19.22
CA LEU A 116 12.07 -23.48 -20.15
C LEU A 116 11.95 -21.96 -20.04
N CYS A 117 10.72 -21.44 -20.03
CA CYS A 117 10.46 -20.01 -19.84
C CYS A 117 11.08 -19.50 -18.52
N TYR A 118 10.91 -20.25 -17.44
CA TYR A 118 11.53 -19.95 -16.16
C TYR A 118 13.05 -20.04 -16.24
N LYS A 119 13.64 -21.10 -16.80
CA LYS A 119 15.10 -21.23 -16.85
C LYS A 119 15.75 -20.04 -17.56
N TYR A 120 15.33 -19.75 -18.79
CA TYR A 120 15.99 -18.75 -19.63
C TYR A 120 15.70 -17.32 -19.20
N ALA A 121 14.46 -16.99 -18.80
CA ALA A 121 14.18 -15.66 -18.26
C ALA A 121 14.99 -15.37 -16.98
N ALA A 122 15.40 -16.40 -16.22
CA ALA A 122 16.07 -16.21 -14.92
C ALA A 122 17.51 -15.84 -15.18
N GLN A 123 18.13 -16.58 -16.09
CA GLN A 123 19.48 -16.31 -16.53
C GLN A 123 19.60 -14.87 -17.01
N GLU A 124 18.62 -14.37 -17.77
CA GLU A 124 18.62 -12.98 -18.23
C GLU A 124 18.35 -11.98 -17.10
N MET A 125 17.35 -12.22 -16.24
CA MET A 125 17.04 -11.36 -15.08
C MET A 125 18.20 -11.26 -14.08
N ILE A 126 18.91 -12.37 -13.84
CA ILE A 126 20.09 -12.41 -12.98
C ILE A 126 21.23 -11.60 -13.62
N LYS A 127 21.45 -11.75 -14.92
CA LYS A 127 22.49 -11.01 -15.66
C LYS A 127 22.22 -9.50 -15.64
N GLN A 128 20.97 -9.06 -15.77
CA GLN A 128 20.60 -7.64 -15.75
C GLN A 128 20.47 -7.04 -14.32
N GLY A 129 20.42 -7.87 -13.27
CA GLY A 129 20.33 -7.43 -11.87
C GLY A 129 18.96 -6.91 -11.43
N ARG A 130 17.89 -7.15 -12.20
CA ARG A 130 16.50 -6.74 -11.91
C ARG A 130 15.51 -7.70 -12.59
N GLY A 131 14.25 -7.76 -12.15
CA GLY A 131 13.17 -8.47 -12.87
C GLY A 131 12.39 -9.50 -12.04
N GLU A 132 11.27 -9.99 -12.58
CA GLU A 132 10.28 -10.83 -11.91
C GLU A 132 9.59 -11.83 -12.84
N ARG A 133 9.10 -12.95 -12.29
CA ARG A 133 8.32 -13.95 -13.04
C ARG A 133 6.89 -14.03 -12.55
N LYS A 134 5.99 -14.17 -13.51
CA LYS A 134 4.57 -14.38 -13.29
C LYS A 134 4.08 -15.56 -14.12
N LEU A 135 3.20 -16.37 -13.54
CA LEU A 135 2.56 -17.46 -14.25
C LEU A 135 1.08 -17.49 -13.94
N THR A 136 0.28 -17.81 -14.94
CA THR A 136 -1.15 -18.10 -14.82
C THR A 136 -1.40 -19.59 -14.97
N ASN A 137 -2.09 -20.17 -13.98
CA ASN A 137 -2.33 -21.61 -13.86
C ASN A 137 -3.82 -21.90 -13.64
N LEU A 138 -4.55 -22.38 -14.64
CA LEU A 138 -5.95 -22.82 -14.44
C LEU A 138 -6.01 -24.15 -13.67
N GLN A 139 -6.81 -24.24 -12.60
CA GLN A 139 -7.14 -25.54 -12.01
C GLN A 139 -8.25 -26.23 -12.81
N SER A 140 -8.09 -27.52 -13.11
CA SER A 140 -9.16 -28.38 -13.64
C SER A 140 -9.20 -29.72 -12.93
N HIS A 141 -10.42 -30.20 -12.67
CA HIS A 141 -10.72 -31.51 -12.06
C HIS A 141 -11.18 -32.55 -13.10
N PHE A 142 -11.20 -32.19 -14.39
CA PHE A 142 -11.60 -33.03 -15.52
C PHE A 142 -10.50 -32.92 -16.57
N ALA A 143 -10.07 -34.06 -17.16
CA ALA A 143 -8.87 -34.25 -17.99
C ALA A 143 -7.56 -34.59 -17.23
N PRO A 144 -7.22 -35.88 -17.05
CA PRO A 144 -6.06 -36.33 -16.26
C PRO A 144 -4.72 -35.70 -16.66
N ALA A 145 -4.38 -35.71 -17.95
CA ALA A 145 -3.11 -35.15 -18.44
C ALA A 145 -2.99 -33.64 -18.15
N TYR A 146 -4.09 -32.91 -18.32
CA TYR A 146 -4.14 -31.48 -18.03
C TYR A 146 -4.07 -31.22 -16.53
N SER A 147 -4.86 -31.91 -15.72
CA SER A 147 -4.85 -31.78 -14.26
C SER A 147 -3.44 -32.01 -13.69
N VAL A 148 -2.75 -33.08 -14.11
CA VAL A 148 -1.36 -33.34 -13.70
C VAL A 148 -0.43 -32.21 -14.11
N SER A 149 -0.55 -31.70 -15.34
CA SER A 149 0.30 -30.59 -15.78
C SER A 149 0.15 -29.33 -14.92
N LYS A 150 -1.07 -29.04 -14.45
CA LYS A 150 -1.37 -27.84 -13.65
C LYS A 150 -0.88 -28.00 -12.20
N TRP A 151 -0.92 -29.21 -11.64
CA TRP A 151 -0.25 -29.52 -10.37
C TRP A 151 1.27 -29.45 -10.48
N ALA A 152 1.86 -29.97 -11.56
CA ALA A 152 3.29 -29.91 -11.81
C ALA A 152 3.79 -28.46 -11.90
N VAL A 153 3.08 -27.60 -12.63
CA VAL A 153 3.40 -26.16 -12.72
C VAL A 153 3.33 -25.45 -11.37
N ARG A 154 2.38 -25.82 -10.50
CA ARG A 154 2.29 -25.28 -9.13
C ARG A 154 3.52 -25.67 -8.30
N GLY A 155 3.90 -26.95 -8.32
CA GLY A 155 5.08 -27.43 -7.59
C GLY A 155 6.38 -26.81 -8.13
N LEU A 156 6.53 -26.76 -9.45
CA LEU A 156 7.67 -26.11 -10.11
C LEU A 156 7.78 -24.62 -9.74
N THR A 157 6.66 -23.90 -9.70
CA THR A 157 6.65 -22.48 -9.31
C THR A 157 7.14 -22.28 -7.88
N GLN A 158 6.72 -23.13 -6.95
CA GLN A 158 7.18 -23.06 -5.56
C GLN A 158 8.68 -23.33 -5.44
N ALA A 159 9.18 -24.36 -6.12
CA ALA A 159 10.60 -24.69 -6.10
C ALA A 159 11.46 -23.55 -6.69
N VAL A 160 11.07 -23.04 -7.86
CA VAL A 160 11.81 -21.96 -8.52
C VAL A 160 11.72 -20.64 -7.74
N ALA A 161 10.61 -20.36 -7.04
CA ALA A 161 10.52 -19.20 -6.15
C ALA A 161 11.61 -19.22 -5.06
N MET A 162 11.90 -20.41 -4.50
CA MET A 162 12.92 -20.58 -3.48
C MET A 162 14.32 -20.37 -4.05
N ASP A 163 14.63 -20.96 -5.21
CA ASP A 163 15.93 -20.81 -5.87
C ASP A 163 16.23 -19.36 -6.26
N MET A 164 15.19 -18.60 -6.65
CA MET A 164 15.30 -17.24 -7.17
C MET A 164 15.32 -16.16 -6.09
N ALA A 165 14.91 -16.48 -4.85
CA ALA A 165 14.83 -15.50 -3.75
C ALA A 165 16.17 -14.81 -3.46
N GLN A 166 17.29 -15.54 -3.54
CA GLN A 166 18.64 -14.99 -3.32
C GLN A 166 19.05 -13.95 -4.37
N HIS A 167 18.38 -13.94 -5.52
CA HIS A 167 18.61 -13.02 -6.63
C HIS A 167 17.61 -11.85 -6.64
N GLY A 168 16.71 -11.76 -5.65
CA GLY A 168 15.69 -10.72 -5.57
C GLY A 168 14.57 -10.87 -6.62
N ILE A 169 14.43 -12.04 -7.24
CA ILE A 169 13.43 -12.31 -8.28
C ILE A 169 12.23 -13.05 -7.66
N THR A 170 11.03 -12.54 -7.89
CA THR A 170 9.79 -13.19 -7.43
C THR A 170 9.25 -14.17 -8.47
N VAL A 171 8.54 -15.22 -8.02
CA VAL A 171 7.90 -16.21 -8.90
C VAL A 171 6.53 -16.55 -8.34
N ASN A 172 5.48 -16.27 -9.10
CA ASN A 172 4.09 -16.37 -8.63
C ASN A 172 3.24 -17.21 -9.59
N ALA A 173 2.26 -17.94 -9.05
CA ALA A 173 1.24 -18.65 -9.83
C ALA A 173 -0.16 -18.12 -9.49
N TYR A 174 -0.89 -17.66 -10.49
CA TYR A 174 -2.29 -17.24 -10.37
C TYR A 174 -3.20 -18.41 -10.70
N CYS A 175 -4.09 -18.78 -9.78
CA CYS A 175 -4.96 -19.95 -9.95
C CYS A 175 -6.44 -19.57 -10.11
N PRO A 176 -6.89 -19.14 -11.30
CA PRO A 176 -8.28 -18.79 -11.50
C PRO A 176 -9.22 -20.01 -11.48
N GLY A 177 -10.49 -19.73 -11.22
CA GLY A 177 -11.60 -20.67 -11.33
C GLY A 177 -12.01 -20.87 -12.80
N MET A 178 -13.32 -20.95 -13.06
CA MET A 178 -13.81 -21.16 -14.43
C MET A 178 -13.82 -19.87 -15.23
N VAL A 179 -12.81 -19.71 -16.11
CA VAL A 179 -12.66 -18.56 -17.00
C VAL A 179 -13.29 -18.84 -18.36
N ARG A 180 -14.13 -17.94 -18.86
CA ARG A 180 -14.72 -18.04 -20.20
C ARG A 180 -13.65 -17.68 -21.25
N THR A 181 -13.19 -18.68 -22.00
CA THR A 181 -12.15 -18.56 -23.04
C THR A 181 -12.48 -19.48 -24.21
N ASP A 182 -11.86 -19.24 -25.36
CA ASP A 182 -11.99 -20.08 -26.57
C ASP A 182 -11.65 -21.55 -26.33
N MET A 183 -10.85 -21.86 -25.29
CA MET A 183 -10.57 -23.24 -24.88
C MET A 183 -11.86 -24.03 -24.60
N TRP A 184 -12.93 -23.36 -24.14
CA TRP A 184 -14.24 -23.99 -23.91
C TRP A 184 -14.95 -24.47 -25.16
N GLU A 185 -14.66 -23.93 -26.34
CA GLU A 185 -15.24 -24.44 -27.58
C GLU A 185 -14.75 -25.87 -27.87
N THR A 186 -13.47 -26.14 -27.60
CA THR A 186 -12.88 -27.48 -27.76
C THR A 186 -13.42 -28.45 -26.70
N ILE A 187 -13.60 -27.97 -25.47
CA ILE A 187 -14.18 -28.74 -24.37
C ILE A 187 -15.61 -29.14 -24.69
N ASP A 188 -16.43 -28.16 -25.05
CA ASP A 188 -17.84 -28.35 -25.37
C ASP A 188 -17.99 -29.30 -26.56
N THR A 189 -17.19 -29.12 -27.62
CA THR A 189 -17.23 -30.02 -28.79
C THR A 189 -16.92 -31.46 -28.39
N SER A 190 -15.91 -31.68 -27.53
CA SER A 190 -15.56 -33.01 -27.03
C SER A 190 -16.67 -33.60 -26.16
N LEU A 191 -17.23 -32.83 -25.24
CA LEU A 191 -18.29 -33.27 -24.32
C LEU A 191 -19.63 -33.49 -25.02
N THR A 192 -20.00 -32.66 -25.99
CA THR A 192 -21.18 -32.87 -26.85
C THR A 192 -21.04 -34.14 -27.66
N THR A 193 -19.88 -34.35 -28.31
CA THR A 193 -19.65 -35.54 -29.15
C THR A 193 -19.64 -36.83 -28.31
N ARG A 194 -19.08 -36.80 -27.10
CA ARG A 194 -18.87 -38.01 -26.28
C ARG A 194 -20.00 -38.31 -25.31
N MET A 195 -20.64 -37.29 -24.75
CA MET A 195 -21.63 -37.43 -23.67
C MET A 195 -23.03 -36.96 -24.06
N GLY A 196 -23.23 -36.51 -25.30
CA GLY A 196 -24.52 -35.99 -25.76
C GLY A 196 -24.97 -34.71 -25.05
N LEU A 197 -24.05 -34.01 -24.38
CA LEU A 197 -24.37 -32.79 -23.64
C LEU A 197 -24.61 -31.62 -24.62
N PRO A 198 -25.65 -30.79 -24.42
CA PRO A 198 -25.82 -29.57 -25.20
C PRO A 198 -24.59 -28.66 -25.09
N LYS A 199 -24.22 -27.98 -26.19
CA LYS A 199 -23.11 -27.01 -26.20
C LYS A 199 -23.32 -25.96 -25.10
N GLY A 200 -22.27 -25.64 -24.35
CA GLY A 200 -22.31 -24.72 -23.21
C GLY A 200 -22.84 -25.30 -21.90
N ALA A 201 -23.57 -26.43 -21.92
CA ALA A 201 -24.19 -26.98 -20.71
C ALA A 201 -23.17 -27.42 -19.65
N ALA A 202 -22.01 -27.93 -20.08
CA ALA A 202 -20.94 -28.35 -19.17
C ALA A 202 -20.29 -27.15 -18.46
N PHE A 203 -20.09 -26.05 -19.17
CA PHE A 203 -19.58 -24.80 -18.60
C PHE A 203 -20.56 -24.23 -17.58
N GLU A 204 -21.83 -24.05 -17.98
CA GLU A 204 -22.87 -23.47 -17.13
C GLU A 204 -23.14 -24.33 -15.88
N ASN A 205 -23.19 -25.66 -16.03
CA ASN A 205 -23.32 -26.57 -14.90
C ASN A 205 -22.09 -26.50 -13.97
N GLY A 206 -20.88 -26.45 -14.53
CA GLY A 206 -19.66 -26.28 -13.75
C GLY A 206 -19.66 -24.98 -12.94
N VAL A 207 -20.08 -23.88 -13.55
CA VAL A 207 -20.25 -22.57 -12.88
C VAL A 207 -21.31 -22.69 -11.77
N ALA A 208 -22.46 -23.28 -12.07
CA ALA A 208 -23.56 -23.43 -11.10
C ALA A 208 -23.22 -24.35 -9.93
N THR A 209 -22.38 -25.38 -10.12
CA THR A 209 -22.11 -26.39 -9.09
C THR A 209 -20.80 -26.16 -8.34
N ARG A 210 -19.75 -25.64 -9.00
CA ARG A 210 -18.40 -25.55 -8.43
C ARG A 210 -17.95 -24.14 -8.11
N ILE A 211 -18.56 -23.12 -8.71
CA ILE A 211 -18.24 -21.73 -8.41
C ILE A 211 -19.24 -21.22 -7.37
N ALA A 212 -18.75 -20.69 -6.25
CA ALA A 212 -19.60 -20.27 -5.15
C ALA A 212 -20.47 -19.06 -5.53
N SER A 213 -19.95 -18.13 -6.34
CA SER A 213 -20.66 -16.93 -6.81
C SER A 213 -21.66 -17.21 -7.93
N LYS A 214 -21.64 -18.43 -8.51
CA LYS A 214 -22.44 -18.82 -9.68
C LYS A 214 -22.20 -17.95 -10.91
N LYS A 215 -21.08 -17.23 -10.96
CA LYS A 215 -20.65 -16.41 -12.10
C LYS A 215 -19.29 -16.90 -12.61
N PRO A 216 -19.08 -16.99 -13.94
CA PRO A 216 -17.77 -17.28 -14.49
C PRO A 216 -16.83 -16.07 -14.38
N GLN A 217 -15.53 -16.33 -14.44
CA GLN A 217 -14.50 -15.29 -14.59
C GLN A 217 -14.30 -14.94 -16.06
N THR A 218 -13.86 -13.70 -16.32
CA THR A 218 -13.36 -13.24 -17.62
C THR A 218 -11.83 -13.31 -17.67
N PRO A 219 -11.20 -13.35 -18.85
CA PRO A 219 -9.75 -13.17 -18.99
C PRO A 219 -9.24 -11.87 -18.34
N GLU A 220 -10.04 -10.80 -18.40
CA GLU A 220 -9.75 -9.50 -17.82
C GLU A 220 -9.71 -9.56 -16.28
N ASP A 221 -10.60 -10.34 -15.64
CA ASP A 221 -10.58 -10.56 -14.18
C ASP A 221 -9.25 -11.19 -13.73
N VAL A 222 -8.69 -12.11 -14.53
CA VAL A 222 -7.41 -12.78 -14.23
C VAL A 222 -6.24 -11.83 -14.42
N ALA A 223 -6.28 -11.00 -15.48
CA ALA A 223 -5.27 -9.97 -15.71
C ALA A 223 -5.26 -8.92 -14.59
N GLY A 224 -6.44 -8.54 -14.08
CA GLY A 224 -6.56 -7.64 -12.94
C GLY A 224 -5.99 -8.22 -11.65
N LEU A 225 -6.23 -9.50 -11.35
CA LEU A 225 -5.69 -10.16 -10.13
C LEU A 225 -4.16 -10.16 -10.11
N ALA A 226 -3.53 -10.46 -11.24
CA ALA A 226 -2.08 -10.45 -11.37
C ALA A 226 -1.47 -9.07 -11.09
N LEU A 227 -2.25 -8.02 -11.34
CA LEU A 227 -1.88 -6.64 -11.14
C LEU A 227 -2.22 -6.11 -9.74
N TYR A 228 -3.31 -6.57 -9.11
CA TYR A 228 -3.65 -6.19 -7.73
C TYR A 228 -2.58 -6.65 -6.74
N SER A 229 -2.23 -7.94 -6.78
CA SER A 229 -1.16 -8.48 -5.93
C SER A 229 0.18 -7.79 -6.22
N TRP A 230 0.43 -7.42 -7.48
CA TRP A 230 1.60 -6.65 -7.87
C TRP A 230 1.64 -5.26 -7.26
N ASN A 231 0.57 -4.48 -7.38
CA ASN A 231 0.53 -3.12 -6.84
C ASN A 231 0.62 -3.11 -5.31
N PHE A 232 0.04 -4.11 -4.64
CA PHE A 232 0.13 -4.24 -3.20
C PHE A 232 1.56 -4.62 -2.74
N MET A 233 2.19 -5.59 -3.39
CA MET A 233 3.55 -6.02 -3.04
C MET A 233 4.63 -5.02 -3.47
N SER A 234 4.46 -4.34 -4.59
CA SER A 234 5.38 -3.29 -5.08
C SER A 234 5.19 -1.96 -4.37
N GLY A 235 4.21 -1.84 -3.48
CA GLY A 235 3.90 -0.63 -2.73
C GLY A 235 3.40 0.53 -3.60
N ARG A 236 2.68 0.23 -4.68
CA ARG A 236 2.08 1.19 -5.63
C ARG A 236 0.56 1.23 -5.57
N GLN A 237 -0.05 0.59 -4.57
CA GLN A 237 -1.50 0.48 -4.42
C GLN A 237 -2.27 1.83 -4.41
N PRO A 238 -1.81 2.93 -3.78
CA PRO A 238 -2.57 4.20 -3.80
C PRO A 238 -2.71 4.78 -5.20
N TYR A 239 -1.63 4.73 -5.99
CA TYR A 239 -1.61 5.21 -7.36
C TYR A 239 -2.57 4.39 -8.23
N ARG A 240 -2.59 3.07 -8.04
CA ARG A 240 -3.55 2.22 -8.74
C ARG A 240 -5.00 2.53 -8.36
N GLN A 241 -5.25 2.80 -7.08
CA GLN A 241 -6.59 3.19 -6.62
C GLN A 241 -7.04 4.51 -7.23
N LEU A 242 -6.13 5.49 -7.37
CA LEU A 242 -6.41 6.73 -8.08
C LEU A 242 -6.74 6.47 -9.56
N GLU A 243 -5.93 5.69 -10.28
CA GLU A 243 -6.21 5.34 -11.68
C GLU A 243 -7.56 4.64 -11.86
N LEU A 244 -7.92 3.74 -10.93
CA LEU A 244 -9.21 3.05 -10.94
C LEU A 244 -10.36 4.02 -10.66
N HIS A 245 -10.18 4.94 -9.73
CA HIS A 245 -11.15 5.97 -9.39
C HIS A 245 -11.38 6.93 -10.58
N GLU A 246 -10.32 7.39 -11.25
CA GLU A 246 -10.45 8.24 -12.45
C GLU A 246 -11.12 7.51 -13.62
N LYS A 247 -10.91 6.19 -13.74
CA LYS A 247 -11.47 5.39 -14.84
C LYS A 247 -12.93 5.01 -14.62
N TYR A 248 -13.28 4.55 -13.42
CA TYR A 248 -14.59 3.96 -13.11
C TYR A 248 -15.51 4.88 -12.33
N GLY A 249 -14.99 6.02 -11.86
CA GLY A 249 -15.73 7.00 -11.08
C GLY A 249 -15.80 6.65 -9.59
N ASP A 250 -16.81 7.23 -8.95
CA ASP A 250 -16.87 7.39 -7.50
C ASP A 250 -17.03 6.08 -6.74
N LEU A 251 -17.83 5.13 -7.23
CA LEU A 251 -17.98 3.81 -6.62
C LEU A 251 -17.34 2.74 -7.50
N HIS A 252 -16.23 2.16 -7.02
CA HIS A 252 -15.67 0.95 -7.64
C HIS A 252 -15.20 -0.05 -6.59
N ASP A 253 -15.37 -1.33 -6.90
CA ASP A 253 -14.78 -2.40 -6.11
C ASP A 253 -13.36 -2.66 -6.63
N PRO A 254 -12.30 -2.40 -5.84
CA PRO A 254 -10.93 -2.62 -6.26
C PRO A 254 -10.62 -4.11 -6.45
N CYS A 255 -11.50 -4.99 -5.93
CA CYS A 255 -11.51 -6.42 -6.19
C CYS A 255 -12.42 -6.81 -7.38
N ALA A 256 -13.39 -6.02 -7.82
CA ALA A 256 -14.28 -6.39 -8.94
C ALA A 256 -13.53 -6.48 -10.28
N ASP A 257 -12.45 -5.74 -10.46
CA ASP A 257 -11.49 -5.92 -11.56
C ASP A 257 -10.70 -7.24 -11.44
N THR A 258 -10.85 -8.01 -10.35
CA THR A 258 -9.97 -9.16 -9.99
C THR A 258 -10.68 -10.39 -9.42
N TYR A 259 -11.98 -10.33 -9.14
CA TYR A 259 -12.63 -11.29 -8.26
C TYR A 259 -14.13 -11.43 -8.55
N SER A 260 -14.48 -12.53 -9.21
CA SER A 260 -15.85 -13.04 -9.26
C SER A 260 -16.02 -14.39 -8.56
N GLY A 261 -15.12 -14.78 -7.63
CA GLY A 261 -15.08 -16.17 -7.13
C GLY A 261 -14.79 -16.37 -5.64
N SER A 262 -15.84 -16.47 -4.81
CA SER A 262 -15.93 -17.31 -3.58
C SER A 262 -15.45 -16.84 -2.20
N ALA A 263 -14.79 -15.69 -2.04
CA ALA A 263 -14.73 -14.96 -0.78
C ALA A 263 -15.51 -13.65 -0.94
N ARG A 264 -16.47 -13.37 -0.08
CA ARG A 264 -17.09 -12.04 -0.03
C ARG A 264 -15.99 -11.01 0.24
N SER A 265 -15.50 -10.35 -0.79
CA SER A 265 -14.74 -9.12 -0.67
C SER A 265 -15.39 -8.06 -1.55
N ASP A 266 -16.70 -7.85 -1.36
CA ASP A 266 -17.39 -6.65 -1.79
C ASP A 266 -16.78 -5.50 -0.98
N SER A 267 -15.59 -5.05 -1.39
CA SER A 267 -14.88 -3.92 -0.82
C SER A 267 -15.13 -2.76 -1.77
N PHE A 268 -15.71 -1.66 -1.33
CA PHE A 268 -15.87 -0.50 -2.22
C PHE A 268 -15.01 0.66 -1.77
N ILE A 269 -14.43 1.36 -2.74
CA ILE A 269 -13.79 2.65 -2.54
C ILE A 269 -14.75 3.72 -3.03
N VAL A 270 -15.04 4.69 -2.16
CA VAL A 270 -15.86 5.88 -2.47
C VAL A 270 -15.11 7.16 -2.10
N PRO A 271 -15.35 8.28 -2.81
CA PRO A 271 -14.71 9.56 -2.53
C PRO A 271 -15.20 10.20 -1.24
N ASP A 272 -16.48 10.05 -0.88
CA ASP A 272 -17.05 10.77 0.27
C ASP A 272 -16.76 10.07 1.62
N PRO A 273 -15.89 10.65 2.48
CA PRO A 273 -15.63 10.11 3.81
C PRO A 273 -16.79 10.33 4.79
N VAL A 274 -17.70 11.27 4.53
CA VAL A 274 -18.78 11.65 5.45
C VAL A 274 -19.82 10.54 5.57
N ASP A 275 -20.22 9.93 4.46
CA ASP A 275 -21.22 8.87 4.47
C ASP A 275 -20.74 7.59 5.20
N ILE A 276 -19.45 7.29 5.12
CA ILE A 276 -18.87 6.11 5.77
C ILE A 276 -18.51 6.37 7.24
N TYR A 277 -17.82 7.47 7.51
CA TYR A 277 -17.22 7.72 8.82
C TYR A 277 -18.04 8.66 9.70
N GLY A 278 -18.94 9.45 9.10
CA GLY A 278 -19.80 10.41 9.78
C GLY A 278 -20.94 9.76 10.57
N VAL A 279 -21.52 10.54 11.48
CA VAL A 279 -22.72 10.13 12.24
C VAL A 279 -23.94 10.62 11.48
N ARG A 280 -24.77 9.70 10.98
CA ARG A 280 -25.97 10.01 10.20
C ARG A 280 -27.24 9.65 10.99
N LYS A 281 -28.21 10.56 11.03
CA LYS A 281 -29.47 10.35 11.76
C LYS A 281 -30.24 9.17 11.16
N GLY A 282 -30.60 8.19 11.99
CA GLY A 282 -31.36 7.02 11.54
C GLY A 282 -30.53 5.95 10.82
N VAL A 283 -29.21 6.11 10.74
CA VAL A 283 -28.30 5.12 10.17
C VAL A 283 -27.41 4.57 11.27
N GLU A 284 -27.32 3.25 11.37
CA GLU A 284 -26.41 2.61 12.31
C GLU A 284 -24.93 2.92 11.95
N PRO A 285 -24.05 3.18 12.94
CA PRO A 285 -22.64 3.43 12.66
C PRO A 285 -21.98 2.25 11.96
N PHE A 286 -21.20 2.53 10.92
CA PHE A 286 -20.46 1.49 10.22
C PHE A 286 -19.30 1.04 11.12
N ILE A 287 -19.23 -0.25 11.43
CA ILE A 287 -18.23 -0.78 12.35
C ILE A 287 -16.89 -1.00 11.63
N LYS A 288 -15.79 -1.00 12.36
CA LYS A 288 -14.48 -1.41 11.81
C LYS A 288 -14.55 -2.86 11.32
N SER A 289 -13.95 -3.14 10.17
CA SER A 289 -13.83 -4.50 9.62
C SER A 289 -12.80 -5.35 10.36
N GLU A 290 -12.69 -6.62 9.98
CA GLU A 290 -11.72 -7.60 10.48
C GLU A 290 -10.26 -7.20 10.21
N PHE A 291 -10.03 -6.24 9.31
CA PHE A 291 -8.74 -5.56 9.13
C PHE A 291 -8.09 -5.13 10.46
N TYR A 292 -8.91 -4.72 11.43
CA TYR A 292 -8.42 -4.20 12.72
C TYR A 292 -8.16 -5.30 13.78
N ASP A 293 -8.44 -6.57 13.47
CA ASP A 293 -8.24 -7.68 14.42
C ASP A 293 -6.74 -8.05 14.60
N GLY A 294 -5.85 -7.61 13.71
CA GLY A 294 -4.43 -8.01 13.64
C GLY A 294 -3.40 -6.99 14.16
N GLY A 295 -3.79 -6.10 15.09
CA GLY A 295 -2.92 -5.03 15.61
C GLY A 295 -1.88 -5.47 16.66
N ASN A 296 -1.00 -4.55 17.05
CA ASN A 296 -0.09 -4.76 18.19
C ASN A 296 -0.91 -5.13 19.44
N PHE A 297 -0.43 -6.10 20.23
CA PHE A 297 -1.12 -6.60 21.42
C PHE A 297 -2.50 -7.24 21.20
N ALA A 298 -2.92 -7.51 19.96
CA ALA A 298 -4.26 -8.04 19.68
C ALA A 298 -4.57 -9.38 20.38
N ALA A 299 -3.56 -10.15 20.78
CA ALA A 299 -3.75 -11.39 21.55
C ALA A 299 -3.96 -11.15 23.06
N GLU A 300 -3.55 -9.99 23.58
CA GLU A 300 -3.57 -9.67 25.01
C GLU A 300 -4.59 -8.58 25.38
N ALA A 301 -4.72 -7.52 24.56
CA ALA A 301 -5.64 -6.42 24.79
C ALA A 301 -5.94 -5.64 23.50
N LEU A 302 -7.19 -5.19 23.34
CA LEU A 302 -7.56 -4.25 22.28
C LEU A 302 -7.24 -2.81 22.69
N SER A 303 -6.79 -2.04 21.72
CA SER A 303 -6.48 -0.62 21.82
C SER A 303 -7.59 0.22 21.17
N ILE A 304 -7.45 1.54 21.22
CA ILE A 304 -8.37 2.48 20.56
C ILE A 304 -8.35 2.30 19.03
N VAL A 305 -7.20 1.88 18.46
CA VAL A 305 -7.06 1.62 17.03
C VAL A 305 -7.69 0.29 16.65
N SER A 306 -7.57 -0.77 17.45
CA SER A 306 -8.12 -2.10 17.11
C SER A 306 -9.57 -2.31 17.56
N GLU A 307 -10.08 -1.59 18.57
CA GLU A 307 -11.44 -1.80 19.09
C GLU A 307 -12.52 -1.48 18.05
N ARG A 308 -13.32 -2.50 17.75
CA ARG A 308 -14.36 -2.53 16.73
C ARG A 308 -15.74 -2.22 17.31
N ASP A 309 -15.99 -2.61 18.56
CA ASP A 309 -17.25 -2.30 19.26
C ASP A 309 -17.38 -0.78 19.42
N PRO A 310 -18.42 -0.14 18.84
CA PRO A 310 -18.60 1.31 18.93
C PRO A 310 -18.76 1.82 20.37
N LYS A 311 -19.36 1.04 21.27
CA LYS A 311 -19.58 1.44 22.66
C LYS A 311 -18.28 1.41 23.45
N LYS A 312 -17.55 0.29 23.39
CA LYS A 312 -16.24 0.15 24.04
C LYS A 312 -15.25 1.18 23.50
N HIS A 313 -15.23 1.40 22.19
CA HIS A 313 -14.39 2.44 21.61
C HIS A 313 -14.76 3.84 22.09
N ALA A 314 -16.05 4.15 22.26
CA ALA A 314 -16.48 5.43 22.80
C ALA A 314 -16.03 5.61 24.27
N GLU A 315 -16.08 4.55 25.07
CA GLU A 315 -15.54 4.53 26.43
C GLU A 315 -14.02 4.77 26.43
N MET A 316 -13.28 4.08 25.55
CA MET A 316 -11.84 4.30 25.33
C MET A 316 -11.54 5.74 24.98
N ARG A 317 -12.26 6.29 23.99
CA ARG A 317 -12.09 7.66 23.54
C ARG A 317 -12.40 8.67 24.65
N ARG A 318 -13.35 8.38 25.54
CA ARG A 318 -13.72 9.25 26.66
C ARG A 318 -12.58 9.39 27.66
N TYR A 319 -12.01 8.28 28.15
CA TYR A 319 -10.92 8.38 29.12
C TYR A 319 -9.62 8.90 28.48
N LEU A 320 -9.31 8.47 27.26
CA LEU A 320 -8.16 8.98 26.51
C LEU A 320 -8.31 10.46 26.14
N GLY A 321 -9.54 10.93 25.90
CA GLY A 321 -9.82 12.30 25.48
C GLY A 321 -9.28 13.36 26.44
N THR A 322 -9.11 13.03 27.72
CA THR A 322 -8.47 13.91 28.71
C THR A 322 -6.99 14.20 28.38
N ALA A 323 -6.26 13.21 27.85
CA ALA A 323 -4.87 13.35 27.42
C ALA A 323 -4.71 14.22 26.16
N PHE A 324 -5.78 14.31 25.36
CA PHE A 324 -5.81 15.03 24.07
C PHE A 324 -6.73 16.26 24.06
N SER A 325 -7.22 16.70 25.23
CA SER A 325 -8.12 17.85 25.35
C SER A 325 -7.40 19.17 25.07
N ASP A 326 -8.09 20.24 24.69
CA ASP A 326 -7.47 21.54 24.35
C ASP A 326 -6.56 22.16 25.43
N ARG A 327 -6.69 21.72 26.70
CA ARG A 327 -5.79 22.16 27.79
C ARG A 327 -4.47 21.41 27.81
N SER A 328 -4.45 20.16 27.33
CA SER A 328 -3.29 19.26 27.41
C SER A 328 -2.15 19.64 26.46
N PRO A 329 -2.38 20.08 25.20
CA PRO A 329 -1.32 20.58 24.34
C PRO A 329 -0.55 21.74 24.97
N LYS A 330 -1.21 22.66 25.69
CA LYS A 330 -0.51 23.80 26.33
C LYS A 330 0.48 23.37 27.40
N SER A 331 0.17 22.34 28.18
CA SER A 331 1.14 21.81 29.15
C SER A 331 2.18 20.88 28.53
N GLN A 332 1.90 20.39 27.31
CA GLN A 332 2.83 19.56 26.53
C GLN A 332 3.78 20.37 25.65
N GLU A 333 3.41 21.59 25.31
CA GLU A 333 4.15 22.51 24.43
C GLU A 333 5.62 22.69 24.83
N PRO A 334 6.00 22.85 26.12
CA PRO A 334 7.42 22.98 26.48
C PRO A 334 8.25 21.77 26.03
N MET A 335 7.71 20.56 26.14
CA MET A 335 8.40 19.32 25.75
C MET A 335 8.56 19.23 24.23
N VAL A 336 7.55 19.67 23.47
CA VAL A 336 7.61 19.74 22.01
C VAL A 336 8.64 20.79 21.58
N ALA A 337 8.55 22.01 22.12
CA ALA A 337 9.41 23.12 21.78
C ALA A 337 10.89 22.80 22.06
N GLU A 338 11.20 22.21 23.21
CA GLU A 338 12.56 21.81 23.58
C GLU A 338 13.15 20.80 22.58
N CYS A 339 12.36 19.79 22.18
CA CYS A 339 12.80 18.81 21.20
C CYS A 339 12.98 19.42 19.80
N VAL A 340 12.09 20.34 19.39
CA VAL A 340 12.21 21.08 18.13
C VAL A 340 13.46 21.96 18.15
N ASP A 341 13.77 22.61 19.26
CA ASP A 341 14.97 23.45 19.37
C ASP A 341 16.25 22.63 19.24
N ARG A 342 16.31 21.47 19.90
CA ARG A 342 17.41 20.52 19.71
C ARG A 342 17.50 20.03 18.27
N LEU A 343 16.38 19.72 17.62
CA LEU A 343 16.35 19.33 16.21
C LEU A 343 17.00 20.41 15.34
N ILE A 344 16.53 21.66 15.46
CA ILE A 344 17.01 22.80 14.66
C ILE A 344 18.49 23.08 14.91
N GLU A 345 18.96 22.94 16.16
CA GLU A 345 20.38 23.05 16.49
C GLU A 345 21.19 21.94 15.81
N LYS A 346 20.79 20.67 15.96
CA LYS A 346 21.54 19.52 15.47
C LYS A 346 21.65 19.47 13.95
N ILE A 347 20.56 19.76 13.22
CA ILE A 347 20.60 19.79 11.75
C ILE A 347 21.50 20.91 11.23
N GLY A 348 21.62 22.03 11.96
CA GLY A 348 22.51 23.13 11.61
C GLY A 348 24.00 22.83 11.83
N MET A 349 24.32 21.78 12.59
CA MET A 349 25.69 21.32 12.82
C MET A 349 26.16 20.28 11.80
N VAL A 350 25.25 19.74 10.98
CA VAL A 350 25.60 18.76 9.94
C VAL A 350 26.33 19.48 8.81
N ASP A 351 27.55 19.03 8.50
CA ASP A 351 28.45 19.68 7.55
C ASP A 351 27.84 19.83 6.15
N VAL A 352 28.03 21.00 5.54
CA VAL A 352 27.62 21.33 4.17
C VAL A 352 28.35 20.45 3.15
N VAL A 353 29.54 19.94 3.48
CA VAL A 353 30.33 19.05 2.62
C VAL A 353 29.62 17.71 2.33
N THR A 354 28.70 17.25 3.19
CA THR A 354 27.97 15.97 3.02
C THR A 354 26.62 16.09 2.30
N GLN A 355 26.42 17.10 1.45
CA GLN A 355 25.12 17.41 0.81
C GLN A 355 24.00 17.81 1.79
N GLY A 356 24.35 18.11 3.06
CA GLY A 356 23.42 18.49 4.14
C GLY A 356 22.80 17.29 4.89
N PRO A 357 21.91 17.53 5.87
CA PRO A 357 21.19 16.47 6.59
C PRO A 357 20.11 15.78 5.76
N ASP A 358 19.83 14.52 6.08
CA ASP A 358 18.65 13.79 5.62
C ASP A 358 17.43 14.17 6.47
N MET A 359 16.61 15.08 5.96
CA MET A 359 15.49 15.65 6.71
C MET A 359 14.42 14.61 7.07
N VAL A 360 14.24 13.54 6.27
CA VAL A 360 13.31 12.45 6.61
C VAL A 360 13.74 11.76 7.90
N MET A 361 15.03 11.42 8.01
CA MET A 361 15.59 10.82 9.21
C MET A 361 15.44 11.76 10.41
N TRP A 362 15.83 13.02 10.27
CA TRP A 362 15.81 13.98 11.37
C TRP A 362 14.39 14.29 11.88
N PHE A 363 13.41 14.42 10.98
CA PHE A 363 12.01 14.56 11.39
C PHE A 363 11.51 13.31 12.11
N ASN A 364 11.84 12.11 11.63
CA ASN A 364 11.50 10.87 12.32
C ASN A 364 12.12 10.80 13.72
N LEU A 365 13.38 11.19 13.90
CA LEU A 365 14.03 11.20 15.22
C LEU A 365 13.31 12.16 16.18
N ALA A 366 12.99 13.37 15.73
CA ALA A 366 12.34 14.37 16.56
C ALA A 366 10.92 13.97 16.96
N THR A 367 10.10 13.51 16.02
CA THR A 367 8.73 13.10 16.34
C THR A 367 8.69 11.84 17.21
N PHE A 368 9.67 10.93 17.07
CA PHE A 368 9.82 9.77 17.94
C PHE A 368 10.21 10.15 19.37
N ASP A 369 11.12 11.11 19.56
CA ASP A 369 11.50 11.63 20.87
C ASP A 369 10.33 12.37 21.56
N ILE A 370 9.60 13.21 20.81
CA ILE A 370 8.41 13.92 21.31
C ILE A 370 7.37 12.92 21.80
N ILE A 371 6.97 11.96 20.95
CA ILE A 371 5.92 11.02 21.30
C ILE A 371 6.38 10.01 22.36
N GLY A 372 7.67 9.66 22.42
CA GLY A 372 8.25 8.88 23.51
C GLY A 372 8.07 9.57 24.85
N SER A 373 8.41 10.86 24.90
CA SER A 373 8.19 11.70 26.07
C SER A 373 6.73 11.74 26.50
N LEU A 374 5.79 11.86 25.56
CA LEU A 374 4.36 11.95 25.85
C LEU A 374 3.70 10.60 26.16
N ALA A 375 4.13 9.52 25.53
CA ALA A 375 3.50 8.20 25.65
C ALA A 375 4.12 7.33 26.77
N PHE A 376 5.38 7.57 27.15
CA PHE A 376 6.10 6.80 28.17
C PHE A 376 6.77 7.65 29.25
N GLY A 377 6.77 8.97 29.11
CA GLY A 377 7.49 9.87 30.02
C GLY A 377 9.01 9.88 29.81
N LYS A 378 9.50 9.35 28.68
CA LYS A 378 10.93 9.23 28.35
C LYS A 378 11.17 9.44 26.86
N ASP A 379 12.06 10.36 26.49
CA ASP A 379 12.55 10.45 25.11
C ASP A 379 13.49 9.26 24.77
N PHE A 380 13.76 9.05 23.49
CA PHE A 380 14.61 7.94 23.02
C PHE A 380 16.03 8.39 22.67
N GLY A 381 16.35 9.68 22.87
CA GLY A 381 17.65 10.27 22.55
C GLY A 381 18.00 10.24 21.05
N GLY A 382 16.98 10.17 20.18
CA GLY A 382 17.18 10.10 18.73
C GLY A 382 17.86 11.35 18.19
N VAL A 383 17.35 12.53 18.55
CA VAL A 383 17.88 13.82 18.10
C VAL A 383 19.30 14.06 18.60
N ASP A 384 19.59 13.75 19.86
CA ASP A 384 20.91 14.00 20.44
C ASP A 384 21.99 13.12 19.83
N SER A 385 21.65 11.86 19.57
CA SER A 385 22.57 10.86 19.02
C SER A 385 22.72 10.95 17.50
N GLY A 386 21.74 11.54 16.80
CA GLY A 386 21.66 11.54 15.33
C GLY A 386 21.51 10.14 14.75
N LYS A 387 21.01 9.17 15.54
CA LYS A 387 20.90 7.75 15.16
C LYS A 387 19.51 7.23 15.47
N GLU A 388 19.00 6.40 14.58
CA GLU A 388 17.72 5.72 14.78
C GLU A 388 17.76 4.79 16.00
N HIS A 389 16.80 4.96 16.90
CA HIS A 389 16.58 4.02 17.98
C HIS A 389 16.09 2.67 17.40
N PHE A 390 16.61 1.54 17.91
CA PHE A 390 16.31 0.21 17.36
C PHE A 390 14.79 -0.05 17.25
N TRP A 391 14.02 0.50 18.18
CA TRP A 391 12.57 0.35 18.27
C TRP A 391 11.82 0.97 17.08
N ILE A 392 12.33 2.07 16.48
CA ILE A 392 11.75 2.70 15.28
C ILE A 392 11.67 1.66 14.15
N SER A 393 12.78 0.95 13.92
CA SER A 393 12.87 -0.05 12.86
C SER A 393 12.01 -1.29 13.13
N ILE A 394 11.79 -1.65 14.39
CA ILE A 394 10.94 -2.80 14.77
C ILE A 394 9.47 -2.43 14.56
N VAL A 395 9.08 -1.24 15.00
CA VAL A 395 7.71 -0.72 14.92
C VAL A 395 7.28 -0.51 13.46
N THR A 396 8.12 0.12 12.64
CA THR A 396 7.83 0.32 11.21
C THR A 396 7.74 -1.00 10.44
N LYS A 397 8.60 -1.98 10.78
CA LYS A 397 8.54 -3.33 10.17
C LYS A 397 7.34 -4.15 10.64
N SER A 398 6.90 -4.01 11.90
CA SER A 398 5.73 -4.74 12.39
C SER A 398 4.45 -4.34 11.64
N LEU A 399 4.35 -3.10 11.16
CA LEU A 399 3.24 -2.66 10.32
C LEU A 399 3.14 -3.38 8.98
N ARG A 400 4.25 -3.92 8.43
CA ARG A 400 4.21 -4.79 7.24
C ARG A 400 3.51 -6.12 7.53
N MET A 401 3.47 -6.58 8.80
CA MET A 401 2.73 -7.79 9.17
C MET A 401 1.23 -7.63 9.01
N GLY A 402 0.67 -6.45 9.31
CA GLY A 402 -0.76 -6.20 9.12
C GLY A 402 -1.17 -6.34 7.65
N ALA A 403 -0.35 -5.80 6.75
CA ALA A 403 -0.55 -5.93 5.29
C ALA A 403 -0.42 -7.39 4.81
N LEU A 404 0.57 -8.13 5.33
CA LEU A 404 0.73 -9.57 5.05
C LEU A 404 -0.42 -10.41 5.60
N ALA A 405 -0.88 -10.14 6.83
CA ALA A 405 -2.01 -10.82 7.44
C ALA A 405 -3.30 -10.55 6.68
N ASP A 406 -3.50 -9.32 6.19
CA ASP A 406 -4.62 -8.97 5.32
C ASP A 406 -4.57 -9.76 4.00
N CYS A 407 -3.40 -9.83 3.35
CA CYS A 407 -3.19 -10.66 2.17
C CYS A 407 -3.47 -12.13 2.46
N PHE A 408 -2.95 -12.68 3.57
CA PHE A 408 -3.16 -14.07 3.96
C PHE A 408 -4.63 -14.39 4.25
N ARG A 409 -5.37 -13.45 4.82
CA ARG A 409 -6.82 -13.60 5.06
C ARG A 409 -7.60 -13.59 3.74
N ARG A 410 -7.22 -12.72 2.81
CA ARG A 410 -7.80 -12.67 1.45
C ARG A 410 -7.44 -13.90 0.62
N PHE A 411 -6.28 -14.51 0.88
CA PHE A 411 -5.77 -15.68 0.17
C PHE A 411 -5.38 -16.83 1.13
N PRO A 412 -6.35 -17.50 1.81
CA PRO A 412 -6.07 -18.49 2.87
C PRO A 412 -5.24 -19.69 2.39
N ALA A 413 -5.43 -20.11 1.14
CA ALA A 413 -4.66 -21.19 0.52
C ALA A 413 -3.20 -20.80 0.26
N LEU A 414 -2.93 -19.51 -0.03
CA LEU A 414 -1.58 -18.97 -0.19
C LEU A 414 -0.90 -18.80 1.18
N ALA A 415 -1.68 -18.41 2.20
CA ALA A 415 -1.21 -18.27 3.58
C ALA A 415 -0.65 -19.57 4.16
N GLY A 416 -1.35 -20.69 3.98
CA GLY A 416 -0.88 -21.99 4.47
C GLY A 416 0.47 -22.41 3.88
N ILE A 417 0.71 -22.07 2.60
CA ILE A 417 1.99 -22.33 1.92
C ILE A 417 3.06 -21.35 2.40
N ALA A 418 2.73 -20.05 2.48
CA ALA A 418 3.65 -19.02 2.93
C ALA A 418 4.13 -19.27 4.37
N GLN A 419 3.26 -19.77 5.26
CA GLN A 419 3.63 -20.18 6.62
C GLN A 419 4.67 -21.30 6.66
N THR A 420 4.59 -22.26 5.72
CA THR A 420 5.56 -23.35 5.64
C THR A 420 6.87 -22.91 4.98
N VAL A 421 6.81 -22.10 3.92
CA VAL A 421 7.95 -21.71 3.08
C VAL A 421 8.74 -20.53 3.68
N PHE A 422 8.05 -19.55 4.24
CA PHE A 422 8.63 -18.37 4.86
C PHE A 422 8.63 -18.45 6.38
N SER A 423 8.65 -19.67 6.94
CA SER A 423 8.66 -19.90 8.39
C SER A 423 9.73 -19.07 9.10
N GLY A 424 10.95 -19.00 8.58
CA GLY A 424 12.01 -18.17 9.17
C GLY A 424 11.76 -16.65 9.14
N LEU A 425 11.10 -16.12 8.10
CA LEU A 425 10.71 -14.70 8.05
C LEU A 425 9.54 -14.44 9.00
N ILE A 426 8.56 -15.33 9.03
CA ILE A 426 7.40 -15.26 9.93
C ILE A 426 7.84 -15.39 11.39
N ASP A 427 8.76 -16.32 11.70
CA ASP A 427 9.36 -16.49 13.02
C ASP A 427 10.14 -15.25 13.44
N LYS A 428 10.90 -14.65 12.52
CA LYS A 428 11.58 -13.37 12.77
C LYS A 428 10.60 -12.25 13.05
N LEU A 429 9.53 -12.13 12.25
CA LEU A 429 8.49 -11.13 12.44
C LEU A 429 7.71 -11.32 13.75
N LEU A 430 7.37 -12.56 14.10
CA LEU A 430 6.76 -12.91 15.39
C LEU A 430 7.71 -12.60 16.55
N LYS A 431 9.01 -12.85 16.39
CA LYS A 431 10.03 -12.49 17.38
C LYS A 431 10.13 -10.98 17.54
N ASP A 432 10.17 -10.23 16.44
CA ASP A 432 10.19 -8.76 16.44
C ASP A 432 8.92 -8.20 17.12
N SER A 433 7.75 -8.80 16.85
CA SER A 433 6.49 -8.48 17.53
C SER A 433 6.56 -8.71 19.04
N ARG A 434 7.09 -9.87 19.47
CA ARG A 434 7.27 -10.17 20.90
C ARG A 434 8.28 -9.23 21.56
N THR A 435 9.36 -8.88 20.86
CA THR A 435 10.34 -7.89 21.33
C THR A 435 9.69 -6.52 21.49
N HIS A 436 8.88 -6.09 20.51
CA HIS A 436 8.12 -4.85 20.58
C HIS A 436 7.16 -4.84 21.78
N GLN A 437 6.37 -5.91 21.95
CA GLN A 437 5.43 -6.03 23.06
C GLN A 437 6.15 -6.00 24.41
N LYS A 438 7.23 -6.77 24.55
CA LYS A 438 8.03 -6.82 25.78
C LYS A 438 8.62 -5.45 26.11
N TYR A 439 9.27 -4.81 25.15
CA TYR A 439 9.89 -3.50 25.38
C TYR A 439 8.85 -2.43 25.77
N THR A 440 7.70 -2.42 25.10
CA THR A 440 6.59 -1.52 25.43
C THR A 440 6.07 -1.77 26.84
N MET A 441 5.91 -3.05 27.23
CA MET A 441 5.49 -3.42 28.57
C MET A 441 6.54 -3.00 29.62
N ASP A 442 7.82 -3.21 29.36
CA ASP A 442 8.91 -2.82 30.26
C ASP A 442 8.91 -1.30 30.50
N LEU A 443 8.62 -0.48 29.47
CA LEU A 443 8.47 0.97 29.59
C LEU A 443 7.26 1.35 30.44
N VAL A 444 6.09 0.73 30.22
CA VAL A 444 4.88 0.97 31.01
C VAL A 444 5.10 0.59 32.47
N GLN A 445 5.70 -0.57 32.74
CA GLN A 445 5.99 -1.02 34.11
C GLN A 445 6.98 -0.10 34.82
N SER A 446 8.03 0.34 34.11
CA SER A 446 8.99 1.32 34.63
C SER A 446 8.29 2.63 34.99
N ARG A 447 7.35 3.09 34.15
CA ARG A 447 6.55 4.29 34.43
C ARG A 447 5.66 4.09 35.66
N LEU A 448 4.90 3.00 35.72
CA LEU A 448 4.01 2.69 36.85
C LEU A 448 4.78 2.64 38.18
N ALA A 449 6.02 2.12 38.17
CA ALA A 449 6.89 2.10 39.33
C ALA A 449 7.41 3.49 39.75
N SER A 450 7.58 4.41 38.81
CA SER A 450 8.16 5.75 39.07
C SER A 450 7.21 6.74 39.77
N GLN A 451 5.89 6.51 39.72
CA GLN A 451 4.85 7.41 40.28
C GLN A 451 5.01 8.90 39.90
N SER A 452 5.53 9.19 38.71
CA SER A 452 5.76 10.56 38.26
C SER A 452 4.44 11.31 37.99
N HIS A 453 4.42 12.60 38.34
CA HIS A 453 3.32 13.53 38.09
C HIS A 453 3.48 14.37 36.81
N ARG A 454 4.32 13.92 35.87
CA ARG A 454 4.52 14.61 34.59
C ARG A 454 3.19 14.67 33.84
N GLU A 455 2.86 15.83 33.25
CA GLU A 455 1.63 16.01 32.47
C GLU A 455 1.77 15.41 31.06
N ASP A 456 1.88 14.09 31.00
CA ASP A 456 1.94 13.29 29.78
C ASP A 456 0.69 12.41 29.60
N PHE A 457 0.58 11.69 28.48
CA PHE A 457 -0.59 10.86 28.20
C PHE A 457 -0.75 9.71 29.19
N LEU A 458 0.38 9.16 29.63
CA LEU A 458 0.40 7.97 30.47
C LEU A 458 -0.08 8.29 31.89
N THR A 459 0.24 9.46 32.43
CA THR A 459 -0.34 9.96 33.69
C THR A 459 -1.87 9.99 33.63
N LYS A 460 -2.45 10.52 32.54
CA LYS A 460 -3.91 10.57 32.38
C LYS A 460 -4.55 9.19 32.23
N MET A 461 -3.90 8.26 31.55
CA MET A 461 -4.35 6.87 31.47
C MET A 461 -4.29 6.17 32.83
N ILE A 462 -3.24 6.42 33.62
CA ILE A 462 -3.07 5.86 34.97
C ILE A 462 -4.13 6.42 35.92
N GLU A 463 -4.42 7.73 35.87
CA GLU A 463 -5.49 8.36 36.65
C GLU A 463 -6.86 7.74 36.36
N ALA A 464 -7.17 7.48 35.08
CA ALA A 464 -8.43 6.86 34.66
C ALA A 464 -8.50 5.35 34.92
N ARG A 465 -7.37 4.70 35.26
CA ARG A 465 -7.22 3.25 35.29
C ARG A 465 -8.25 2.55 36.17
N ASN A 466 -8.47 3.05 37.39
CA ASN A 466 -9.35 2.42 38.36
C ASN A 466 -10.83 2.56 37.98
N GLU A 467 -11.23 3.73 37.46
CA GLU A 467 -12.61 4.00 37.05
C GLU A 467 -12.97 3.24 35.76
N ALA A 468 -12.03 3.16 34.80
CA ALA A 468 -12.25 2.52 33.51
C ALA A 468 -11.75 1.07 33.43
N ALA A 469 -11.30 0.48 34.54
CA ALA A 469 -10.79 -0.90 34.63
C ALA A 469 -9.72 -1.24 33.58
N ILE A 470 -8.77 -0.32 33.34
CA ILE A 470 -7.75 -0.44 32.29
C ILE A 470 -6.62 -1.38 32.76
N SER A 471 -6.29 -2.40 31.96
CA SER A 471 -5.19 -3.33 32.25
C SER A 471 -3.83 -2.76 31.80
N ASP A 472 -2.72 -3.26 32.37
CA ASP A 472 -1.37 -2.85 31.93
C ASP A 472 -1.13 -3.18 30.45
N ALA A 473 -1.68 -4.32 29.98
CA ALA A 473 -1.62 -4.70 28.57
C ALA A 473 -2.38 -3.71 27.67
N GLN A 474 -3.52 -3.20 28.13
CA GLN A 474 -4.28 -2.20 27.39
C GLN A 474 -3.58 -0.83 27.39
N ILE A 475 -2.97 -0.44 28.50
CA ILE A 475 -2.11 0.76 28.55
C ILE A 475 -0.95 0.62 27.56
N ALA A 476 -0.25 -0.52 27.57
CA ALA A 476 0.83 -0.79 26.62
C ALA A 476 0.36 -0.77 25.16
N ALA A 477 -0.81 -1.34 24.87
CA ALA A 477 -1.41 -1.31 23.54
C ALA A 477 -1.71 0.12 23.07
N HIS A 478 -2.30 0.97 23.93
CA HIS A 478 -2.52 2.38 23.62
C HIS A 478 -1.21 3.15 23.42
N SER A 479 -0.24 3.02 24.32
CA SER A 479 1.04 3.72 24.21
C SER A 479 1.82 3.31 22.95
N SER A 480 1.76 2.04 22.56
CA SER A 480 2.34 1.57 21.29
C SER A 480 1.70 2.25 20.08
N ASP A 481 0.36 2.30 20.05
CA ASP A 481 -0.37 2.98 18.96
C ASP A 481 -0.04 4.47 18.90
N PHE A 482 0.10 5.14 20.05
CA PHE A 482 0.46 6.55 20.09
C PHE A 482 1.81 6.82 19.46
N VAL A 483 2.82 5.99 19.75
CA VAL A 483 4.14 6.13 19.12
C VAL A 483 4.07 5.95 17.62
N ILE A 484 3.38 4.91 17.14
CA ILE A 484 3.22 4.67 15.69
C ILE A 484 2.52 5.85 15.02
N ALA A 485 1.37 6.26 15.56
CA ALA A 485 0.53 7.27 14.96
C ALA A 485 1.17 8.66 15.03
N GLY A 486 1.79 9.01 16.16
CA GLY A 486 2.34 10.35 16.41
C GLY A 486 3.70 10.60 15.77
N SER A 487 4.54 9.57 15.58
CA SER A 487 5.88 9.77 15.01
C SER A 487 5.87 9.86 13.48
N GLU A 488 5.46 8.77 12.81
CA GLU A 488 5.64 8.60 11.37
C GLU A 488 4.74 9.54 10.54
N THR A 489 3.54 9.87 11.03
CA THR A 489 2.60 10.73 10.29
C THR A 489 3.06 12.18 10.25
N THR A 490 3.43 12.74 11.41
CA THR A 490 3.96 14.11 11.54
C THR A 490 5.26 14.27 10.75
N ALA A 491 6.18 13.30 10.87
CA ALA A 491 7.43 13.32 10.12
C ALA A 491 7.22 13.22 8.61
N THR A 492 6.23 12.44 8.17
CA THR A 492 5.83 12.38 6.76
C THR A 492 5.32 13.72 6.25
N THR A 493 4.46 14.41 7.03
CA THR A 493 3.97 15.75 6.67
C THR A 493 5.12 16.75 6.56
N LEU A 494 6.00 16.82 7.57
CA LEU A 494 7.15 17.73 7.57
C LEU A 494 8.10 17.47 6.40
N SER A 495 8.34 16.19 6.08
CA SER A 495 9.18 15.78 4.95
C SER A 495 8.56 16.20 3.61
N CYS A 496 7.27 15.93 3.42
CA CYS A 496 6.52 16.32 2.23
C CYS A 496 6.51 17.85 2.05
N MET A 497 6.15 18.59 3.12
CA MET A 497 6.17 20.06 3.10
C MET A 497 7.54 20.57 2.68
N THR A 498 8.61 20.07 3.30
CA THR A 498 9.98 20.48 2.98
C THR A 498 10.31 20.23 1.51
N TYR A 499 10.04 19.01 1.00
CA TYR A 499 10.29 18.67 -0.40
C TYR A 499 9.55 19.61 -1.37
N TYR A 500 8.24 19.78 -1.19
CA TYR A 500 7.42 20.56 -2.11
C TYR A 500 7.70 22.06 -2.02
N LEU A 501 8.02 22.59 -0.84
CA LEU A 501 8.49 23.97 -0.69
C LEU A 501 9.79 24.20 -1.47
N LEU A 502 10.74 23.27 -1.39
CA LEU A 502 12.01 23.38 -2.12
C LEU A 502 11.86 23.25 -3.64
N LYS A 503 10.87 22.48 -4.10
CA LYS A 503 10.50 22.42 -5.53
C LYS A 503 9.75 23.66 -6.01
N ASN A 504 9.22 24.48 -5.09
CA ASN A 504 8.42 25.67 -5.40
C ASN A 504 8.95 26.93 -4.70
N PRO A 505 10.05 27.54 -5.20
CA PRO A 505 10.71 28.66 -4.54
C PRO A 505 9.81 29.87 -4.24
N ALA A 506 8.80 30.14 -5.08
CA ALA A 506 7.84 31.22 -4.84
C ALA A 506 6.96 30.97 -3.61
N ILE A 507 6.53 29.73 -3.40
CA ILE A 507 5.73 29.33 -2.24
C ILE A 507 6.60 29.37 -0.98
N LEU A 508 7.83 28.86 -1.06
CA LEU A 508 8.79 28.95 0.04
C LEU A 508 9.09 30.40 0.43
N ALA A 509 9.33 31.29 -0.54
CA ALA A 509 9.59 32.71 -0.27
C ALA A 509 8.40 33.38 0.44
N ARG A 510 7.16 33.09 0.00
CA ARG A 510 5.95 33.63 0.65
C ARG A 510 5.76 33.10 2.07
N LEU A 511 6.05 31.82 2.31
CA LEU A 511 6.02 31.24 3.65
C LEU A 511 7.10 31.84 4.55
N GLN A 512 8.32 32.01 4.03
CA GLN A 512 9.41 32.66 4.75
C GLN A 512 9.06 34.11 5.10
N ASP A 513 8.42 34.85 4.20
CA ASP A 513 7.95 36.21 4.46
C ASP A 513 6.90 36.26 5.58
N GLU A 514 5.86 35.41 5.54
CA GLU A 514 4.86 35.34 6.62
C GLU A 514 5.52 35.04 7.98
N VAL A 515 6.38 34.02 8.04
CA VAL A 515 7.03 33.62 9.30
C VAL A 515 8.04 34.65 9.79
N ARG A 516 8.92 35.15 8.92
CA ARG A 516 10.02 36.07 9.31
C ARG A 516 9.51 37.48 9.61
N SER A 517 8.36 37.87 9.08
CA SER A 517 7.68 39.14 9.40
C SER A 517 6.86 39.06 10.69
N ALA A 518 6.36 37.88 11.05
CA ALA A 518 5.54 37.67 12.24
C ALA A 518 6.33 37.67 13.56
N PHE A 519 7.64 37.39 13.53
CA PHE A 519 8.45 37.17 14.74
C PHE A 519 9.72 38.02 14.73
N VAL A 520 10.01 38.66 15.87
CA VAL A 520 11.23 39.43 16.06
C VAL A 520 12.39 38.48 16.40
N GLY A 521 12.17 37.57 17.35
CA GLY A 521 13.13 36.57 17.79
C GLY A 521 12.72 35.13 17.48
N TYR A 522 13.69 34.22 17.55
CA TYR A 522 13.45 32.78 17.37
C TYR A 522 12.62 32.19 18.52
N GLU A 523 12.85 32.71 19.72
CA GLU A 523 12.16 32.40 20.98
C GLU A 523 10.68 32.80 20.99
N ASP A 524 10.26 33.74 20.12
CA ASP A 524 8.86 34.14 19.97
C ASP A 524 8.02 33.07 19.23
N ILE A 525 8.67 32.10 18.59
CA ILE A 525 8.03 31.04 17.82
C ILE A 525 7.60 29.93 18.77
N THR A 526 6.34 29.99 19.17
CA THR A 526 5.66 29.03 20.04
C THR A 526 4.53 28.37 19.27
N ALA A 527 3.94 27.30 19.78
CA ALA A 527 2.78 26.69 19.15
C ALA A 527 1.59 27.67 19.11
N ALA A 528 1.43 28.46 20.18
CA ALA A 528 0.39 29.47 20.28
C ALA A 528 0.54 30.60 19.25
N THR A 529 1.77 30.95 18.88
CA THR A 529 2.05 32.07 17.95
C THR A 529 2.23 31.60 16.50
N ALA A 530 2.69 30.36 16.27
CA ALA A 530 2.82 29.77 14.93
C ALA A 530 1.49 29.22 14.38
N THR A 531 0.62 28.66 15.22
CA THR A 531 -0.65 28.06 14.77
C THR A 531 -1.62 29.03 14.07
N PRO A 532 -1.70 30.31 14.46
CA PRO A 532 -2.55 31.30 13.78
C PRO A 532 -2.05 31.72 12.39
N LEU A 533 -0.81 31.38 12.00
CA LEU A 533 -0.25 31.75 10.69
C LEU A 533 -1.02 31.04 9.55
N LYS A 534 -1.65 31.84 8.70
CA LYS A 534 -2.64 31.36 7.74
C LYS A 534 -1.97 30.65 6.56
N TYR A 535 -0.89 31.21 6.03
CA TYR A 535 -0.18 30.64 4.90
C TYR A 535 0.57 29.37 5.29
N LEU A 536 1.22 29.35 6.46
CA LEU A 536 1.84 28.14 7.02
C LEU A 536 0.83 26.99 7.14
N LYS A 537 -0.35 27.26 7.69
CA LYS A 537 -1.42 26.26 7.80
C LYS A 537 -1.88 25.80 6.41
N ALA A 538 -2.08 26.73 5.48
CA ALA A 538 -2.49 26.42 4.10
C ALA A 538 -1.46 25.53 3.37
N VAL A 539 -0.16 25.81 3.52
CA VAL A 539 0.93 24.98 2.98
C VAL A 539 0.88 23.57 3.57
N ALA A 540 0.70 23.46 4.89
CA ALA A 540 0.61 22.17 5.55
C ALA A 540 -0.63 21.36 5.12
N GLN A 541 -1.79 22.01 4.97
CA GLN A 541 -3.00 21.38 4.45
C GLN A 541 -2.79 20.88 3.01
N GLU A 542 -2.21 21.70 2.15
CA GLU A 542 -1.95 21.33 0.76
C GLU A 542 -0.90 20.22 0.62
N ALA A 543 0.15 20.24 1.43
CA ALA A 543 1.14 19.17 1.46
C ALA A 543 0.53 17.83 1.90
N MET A 544 -0.38 17.84 2.88
CA MET A 544 -1.13 16.65 3.29
C MET A 544 -2.18 16.22 2.26
N ARG A 545 -2.68 17.12 1.41
CA ARG A 545 -3.55 16.76 0.28
C ARG A 545 -2.76 16.04 -0.80
N VAL A 546 -1.64 16.62 -1.23
CA VAL A 546 -0.78 16.06 -2.29
C VAL A 546 -0.12 14.76 -1.85
N TYR A 547 0.27 14.66 -0.57
CA TYR A 547 0.92 13.49 0.00
C TYR A 547 0.34 13.16 1.39
N PRO A 548 -0.86 12.55 1.45
CA PRO A 548 -1.51 12.22 2.71
C PRO A 548 -0.64 11.27 3.53
N PRO A 549 -0.29 11.60 4.79
CA PRO A 549 0.58 10.75 5.62
C PRO A 549 0.06 9.33 5.78
N LEU A 550 -1.27 9.19 5.75
CA LEU A 550 -1.97 7.92 5.73
C LEU A 550 -2.68 7.77 4.36
N PRO A 551 -2.05 7.15 3.35
CA PRO A 551 -2.59 7.08 1.99
C PRO A 551 -3.57 5.92 1.75
N PHE A 552 -3.71 5.00 2.71
CA PHE A 552 -4.59 3.85 2.59
C PHE A 552 -6.00 4.11 3.13
N ALA A 553 -6.94 3.30 2.65
CA ALA A 553 -8.33 3.38 3.04
C ALA A 553 -8.58 2.70 4.39
N LEU A 554 -9.45 3.28 5.22
CA LEU A 554 -9.77 2.76 6.56
C LEU A 554 -11.07 1.94 6.54
N PRO A 555 -11.04 0.62 6.38
CA PRO A 555 -12.24 -0.16 6.08
C PRO A 555 -13.29 -0.19 7.19
N ARG A 556 -14.55 -0.16 6.77
CA ARG A 556 -15.75 -0.26 7.59
C ARG A 556 -16.70 -1.30 7.02
N VAL A 557 -17.62 -1.80 7.82
CA VAL A 557 -18.64 -2.76 7.41
C VAL A 557 -20.00 -2.06 7.43
N VAL A 558 -20.72 -2.18 6.32
CA VAL A 558 -22.08 -1.67 6.15
C VAL A 558 -23.03 -2.40 7.13
N PRO A 559 -23.89 -1.69 7.87
CA PRO A 559 -24.86 -2.29 8.79
C PRO A 559 -25.76 -3.35 8.14
N ASN A 560 -26.30 -4.28 8.93
CA ASN A 560 -27.05 -5.44 8.42
C ASN A 560 -28.24 -5.08 7.50
N GLY A 561 -28.87 -3.93 7.71
CA GLY A 561 -29.97 -3.43 6.87
C GLY A 561 -29.56 -2.89 5.51
N GLY A 562 -28.26 -2.82 5.20
CA GLY A 562 -27.72 -2.08 4.07
C GLY A 562 -27.75 -0.57 4.32
N CYS A 563 -27.08 0.18 3.45
CA CYS A 563 -27.04 1.63 3.55
C CYS A 563 -26.68 2.28 2.22
N THR A 564 -27.25 3.45 1.95
CA THR A 564 -26.81 4.30 0.84
C THR A 564 -25.52 5.04 1.21
N VAL A 565 -24.51 4.94 0.35
CA VAL A 565 -23.24 5.64 0.43
C VAL A 565 -23.00 6.28 -0.92
N ASP A 566 -22.80 7.60 -0.94
CA ASP A 566 -22.51 8.37 -2.15
C ASP A 566 -23.54 8.12 -3.27
N GLY A 567 -24.83 8.16 -2.90
CA GLY A 567 -25.96 7.90 -3.82
C GLY A 567 -26.22 6.43 -4.16
N HIS A 568 -25.36 5.49 -3.74
CA HIS A 568 -25.46 4.07 -4.09
C HIS A 568 -25.85 3.19 -2.90
N PHE A 569 -26.84 2.33 -3.06
CA PHE A 569 -27.23 1.38 -2.00
C PHE A 569 -26.22 0.22 -1.92
N LEU A 570 -25.60 0.06 -0.75
CA LEU A 570 -24.71 -1.05 -0.43
C LEU A 570 -25.42 -2.07 0.48
N PRO A 571 -25.36 -3.38 0.16
CA PRO A 571 -25.89 -4.42 1.03
C PRO A 571 -25.20 -4.48 2.40
N GLY A 572 -25.91 -5.01 3.40
CA GLY A 572 -25.32 -5.23 4.72
C GLY A 572 -24.19 -6.26 4.70
N GLY A 573 -23.14 -6.01 5.46
CA GLY A 573 -21.93 -6.84 5.49
C GLY A 573 -20.90 -6.51 4.39
N THR A 574 -21.21 -5.61 3.47
CA THR A 574 -20.24 -5.07 2.49
C THR A 574 -19.15 -4.29 3.22
N THR A 575 -17.89 -4.47 2.81
CA THR A 575 -16.78 -3.65 3.31
C THR A 575 -16.68 -2.39 2.47
N VAL A 576 -16.50 -1.23 3.09
CA VAL A 576 -16.44 0.05 2.39
C VAL A 576 -15.40 0.96 3.03
N SER A 577 -14.77 1.81 2.22
CA SER A 577 -13.72 2.71 2.68
C SER A 577 -13.52 3.87 1.71
N THR A 578 -12.88 4.94 2.16
CA THR A 578 -12.40 6.03 1.30
C THR A 578 -10.90 5.92 1.16
N SER A 579 -10.38 5.88 -0.07
CA SER A 579 -8.94 6.02 -0.33
C SER A 579 -8.58 7.49 -0.19
N THR A 580 -7.85 7.83 0.87
CA THR A 580 -7.44 9.21 1.16
C THR A 580 -6.59 9.80 0.04
N PHE A 581 -5.71 8.99 -0.55
CA PHE A 581 -4.89 9.40 -1.68
C PHE A 581 -5.74 9.64 -2.93
N ALA A 582 -6.61 8.70 -3.31
CA ALA A 582 -7.45 8.87 -4.50
C ALA A 582 -8.40 10.06 -4.34
N ALA A 583 -9.06 10.20 -3.19
CA ALA A 583 -9.96 11.32 -2.92
C ALA A 583 -9.24 12.67 -2.99
N SER A 584 -8.00 12.76 -2.45
CA SER A 584 -7.22 14.01 -2.43
C SER A 584 -6.57 14.36 -3.77
N MET A 585 -6.37 13.38 -4.65
CA MET A 585 -5.64 13.52 -5.92
C MET A 585 -6.53 13.39 -7.16
N SER A 586 -7.83 13.12 -6.98
CA SER A 586 -8.76 13.00 -8.10
C SER A 586 -8.99 14.36 -8.75
N SER A 587 -8.91 14.37 -10.08
CA SER A 587 -9.31 15.52 -10.90
C SER A 587 -10.81 15.82 -10.83
N SER A 588 -11.64 14.90 -10.32
CA SER A 588 -13.05 15.18 -10.03
C SER A 588 -13.25 16.06 -8.79
N ASN A 589 -12.30 16.05 -7.86
CA ASN A 589 -12.40 16.78 -6.59
C ASN A 589 -11.50 18.02 -6.55
N PHE A 590 -10.39 18.02 -7.28
CA PHE A 590 -9.43 19.12 -7.27
C PHE A 590 -8.97 19.45 -8.69
N ASP A 591 -9.04 20.73 -9.06
CA ASP A 591 -8.37 21.25 -10.25
C ASP A 591 -6.86 21.11 -10.10
N GLU A 592 -6.11 20.73 -11.14
CA GLU A 592 -4.64 20.53 -11.08
C GLU A 592 -4.15 19.81 -9.79
N PRO A 593 -4.59 18.56 -9.53
CA PRO A 593 -4.43 17.92 -8.22
C PRO A 593 -2.97 17.60 -7.85
N TRP A 594 -2.06 17.57 -8.81
CA TRP A 594 -0.64 17.26 -8.59
C TRP A 594 0.22 18.48 -8.24
N GLU A 595 -0.30 19.70 -8.44
CA GLU A 595 0.40 20.93 -8.14
C GLU A 595 0.20 21.32 -6.66
N LEU A 596 1.28 21.76 -6.01
CA LEU A 596 1.20 22.32 -4.66
C LEU A 596 0.63 23.75 -4.75
N ARG A 597 -0.66 23.93 -4.44
CA ARG A 597 -1.33 25.25 -4.49
C ARG A 597 -1.98 25.60 -3.14
N PRO A 598 -1.22 26.14 -2.16
CA PRO A 598 -1.73 26.51 -0.83
C PRO A 598 -2.91 27.48 -0.86
N GLU A 599 -3.03 28.29 -1.91
CA GLU A 599 -4.09 29.29 -2.09
C GLU A 599 -5.50 28.69 -2.03
N ARG A 600 -5.67 27.40 -2.38
CA ARG A 600 -6.95 26.67 -2.26
C ARG A 600 -7.56 26.72 -0.86
N TRP A 601 -6.73 26.88 0.16
CA TRP A 601 -7.14 26.90 1.57
C TRP A 601 -7.36 28.31 2.14
N LEU A 602 -7.10 29.35 1.33
CA LEU A 602 -7.15 30.75 1.76
C LEU A 602 -8.32 31.53 1.17
N VAL A 603 -8.71 31.17 -0.05
CA VAL A 603 -9.80 31.81 -0.78
C VAL A 603 -10.86 30.78 -1.08
N ASP A 604 -12.13 31.22 -1.14
CA ASP A 604 -13.21 30.34 -1.58
C ASP A 604 -12.95 29.94 -3.03
N ASN A 605 -12.64 28.65 -3.24
CA ASN A 605 -12.49 28.08 -4.56
C ASN A 605 -13.72 27.21 -4.88
N PRO A 606 -14.64 27.65 -5.76
CA PRO A 606 -15.84 26.88 -6.08
C PRO A 606 -15.56 25.61 -6.89
N THR A 607 -14.34 25.42 -7.42
CA THR A 607 -14.00 24.24 -8.24
C THR A 607 -13.45 23.07 -7.44
N ASP A 608 -12.92 23.30 -6.24
CA ASP A 608 -12.31 22.25 -5.43
C ASP A 608 -13.23 21.81 -4.29
N ASP A 609 -13.40 20.50 -4.11
CA ASP A 609 -14.01 19.94 -2.91
C ASP A 609 -12.96 19.70 -1.82
N LEU A 610 -12.74 20.71 -0.99
CA LEU A 610 -11.82 20.62 0.14
C LEU A 610 -12.20 19.52 1.15
N ASN A 611 -13.46 19.05 1.17
CA ASN A 611 -13.89 17.97 2.07
C ASN A 611 -13.35 16.60 1.65
N ALA A 612 -12.99 16.41 0.38
CA ALA A 612 -12.37 15.18 -0.09
C ALA A 612 -10.98 14.94 0.54
N SER A 613 -10.32 15.98 1.05
CA SER A 613 -9.06 15.86 1.78
C SER A 613 -9.29 15.85 3.30
N GLN A 614 -9.34 14.65 3.88
CA GLN A 614 -9.46 14.43 5.33
C GLN A 614 -8.21 13.73 5.92
N PRO A 615 -7.05 14.41 5.99
CA PRO A 615 -5.81 13.79 6.47
C PRO A 615 -5.87 13.35 7.95
N PHE A 616 -6.81 13.91 8.72
CA PHE A 616 -7.08 13.52 10.11
C PHE A 616 -8.27 12.57 10.27
N SER A 617 -8.78 12.01 9.16
CA SER A 617 -10.03 11.25 9.10
C SER A 617 -11.25 12.06 9.57
N TYR A 618 -12.42 11.43 9.62
CA TYR A 618 -13.70 12.09 9.91
C TYR A 618 -14.51 11.32 10.97
N GLY A 619 -15.45 12.02 11.60
CA GLY A 619 -16.44 11.43 12.51
C GLY A 619 -15.89 10.87 13.83
N THR A 620 -16.54 9.83 14.34
CA THR A 620 -16.28 9.27 15.70
C THR A 620 -14.89 8.65 15.88
N ARG A 621 -14.21 8.37 14.76
CA ARG A 621 -12.88 7.76 14.69
C ARG A 621 -11.82 8.74 14.18
N SER A 622 -12.15 10.03 14.07
CA SER A 622 -11.20 11.09 13.73
C SER A 622 -9.99 11.10 14.68
N CYS A 623 -8.84 11.52 14.14
CA CYS A 623 -7.55 11.52 14.82
C CYS A 623 -7.63 12.26 16.16
N MET A 624 -7.28 11.58 17.25
CA MET A 624 -7.23 12.18 18.59
C MET A 624 -6.04 13.13 18.74
N GLY A 625 -4.93 12.85 18.04
CA GLY A 625 -3.72 13.66 18.06
C GLY A 625 -3.75 14.88 17.14
N ARG A 626 -4.90 15.27 16.56
CA ARG A 626 -4.97 16.36 15.58
C ARG A 626 -4.36 17.66 16.10
N SER A 627 -4.70 18.08 17.32
CA SER A 627 -4.20 19.32 17.90
C SER A 627 -2.69 19.28 18.15
N LEU A 628 -2.17 18.15 18.63
CA LEU A 628 -0.74 17.94 18.83
C LEU A 628 0.02 17.93 17.49
N GLY A 629 -0.50 17.21 16.48
CA GLY A 629 0.12 17.17 15.15
C GLY A 629 0.23 18.55 14.52
N TRP A 630 -0.81 19.39 14.63
CA TRP A 630 -0.74 20.78 14.19
C TRP A 630 0.32 21.60 14.94
N MET A 631 0.41 21.42 16.26
CA MET A 631 1.44 22.06 17.09
C MET A 631 2.85 21.67 16.65
N GLU A 632 3.12 20.38 16.44
CA GLU A 632 4.42 19.88 15.99
C GLU A 632 4.76 20.40 14.58
N ILE A 633 3.83 20.29 13.64
CA ILE A 633 4.03 20.71 12.24
C ILE A 633 4.33 22.20 12.15
N HIS A 634 3.48 23.04 12.76
CA HIS A 634 3.61 24.49 12.66
C HIS A 634 4.87 25.00 13.36
N THR A 635 5.13 24.54 14.59
CA THR A 635 6.29 25.00 15.36
C THR A 635 7.58 24.58 14.68
N THR A 636 7.68 23.34 14.22
CA THR A 636 8.87 22.82 13.56
C THR A 636 9.14 23.54 12.24
N MET A 637 8.12 23.67 11.38
CA MET A 637 8.29 24.32 10.08
C MET A 637 8.61 25.81 10.23
N ALA A 638 7.90 26.54 11.11
CA ALA A 638 8.17 27.95 11.37
C ALA A 638 9.61 28.17 11.87
N LYS A 639 10.06 27.41 12.87
CA LYS A 639 11.45 27.50 13.38
C LYS A 639 12.49 27.15 12.31
N LEU A 640 12.22 26.14 11.47
CA LEU A 640 13.10 25.73 10.38
C LEU A 640 13.31 26.86 9.35
N VAL A 641 12.23 27.41 8.81
CA VAL A 641 12.29 28.45 7.76
C VAL A 641 12.66 29.84 8.29
N TYR A 642 12.39 30.11 9.57
CA TYR A 642 12.83 31.33 10.23
C TYR A 642 14.36 31.39 10.33
N ARG A 643 14.99 30.29 10.76
CA ARG A 643 16.43 30.23 11.05
C ARG A 643 17.30 29.95 9.82
N ASN A 644 16.76 29.28 8.79
CA ASN A 644 17.56 28.79 7.67
C ASN A 644 16.96 29.17 6.32
N ASP A 645 17.83 29.40 5.35
CA ASP A 645 17.54 29.25 3.93
C ASP A 645 17.86 27.80 3.53
N LEU A 646 16.99 27.22 2.71
CA LEU A 646 16.98 25.78 2.42
C LEU A 646 17.13 25.55 0.90
N GLU A 647 17.91 24.55 0.51
CA GLU A 647 18.11 24.18 -0.90
C GLU A 647 18.12 22.65 -1.04
N LEU A 648 17.39 22.12 -2.02
CA LEU A 648 17.37 20.68 -2.29
C LEU A 648 18.74 20.23 -2.83
N ALA A 649 19.33 19.18 -2.26
CA ALA A 649 20.64 18.73 -2.70
C ALA A 649 20.59 17.89 -3.99
N ASP A 650 19.51 17.16 -4.22
CA ASP A 650 19.27 16.34 -5.42
C ASP A 650 18.02 16.83 -6.16
N GLU A 651 18.24 17.56 -7.25
CA GLU A 651 17.15 18.06 -8.10
C GLU A 651 16.43 16.94 -8.87
N SER A 652 17.04 15.77 -9.03
CA SER A 652 16.44 14.63 -9.74
C SER A 652 15.43 13.84 -8.89
N LEU A 653 15.39 14.12 -7.58
CA LEU A 653 14.49 13.48 -6.62
C LEU A 653 13.02 13.76 -6.97
N ASP A 654 12.26 12.68 -7.14
CA ASP A 654 10.81 12.72 -7.36
C ASP A 654 10.09 11.99 -6.22
N TRP A 655 9.34 12.76 -5.44
CA TRP A 655 8.76 12.27 -4.19
C TRP A 655 7.76 11.14 -4.39
N HIS A 656 6.97 11.15 -5.47
CA HIS A 656 5.99 10.10 -5.74
C HIS A 656 6.60 8.90 -6.46
N ARG A 657 7.51 9.11 -7.40
CA ARG A 657 8.22 8.05 -8.13
C ARG A 657 9.09 7.23 -7.20
N ASP A 658 9.79 7.88 -6.28
CA ASP A 658 10.81 7.25 -5.44
C ASP A 658 10.21 6.71 -4.13
N SER A 659 8.99 7.11 -3.77
CA SER A 659 8.27 6.55 -2.62
C SER A 659 7.59 5.21 -2.91
N ARG A 660 7.46 4.40 -1.87
CA ARG A 660 6.71 3.14 -1.84
C ARG A 660 5.76 3.15 -0.65
N MET A 661 4.70 2.34 -0.71
CA MET A 661 3.72 2.27 0.37
C MET A 661 3.25 0.84 0.62
N HIS A 662 3.53 0.32 1.81
CA HIS A 662 2.96 -0.95 2.26
C HIS A 662 1.81 -0.72 3.24
N THR A 663 2.09 -0.03 4.35
CA THR A 663 1.08 0.43 5.32
C THR A 663 1.18 1.94 5.50
N LEU A 664 2.40 2.43 5.69
CA LEU A 664 2.77 3.84 5.66
C LEU A 664 3.75 4.07 4.50
N TRP A 665 4.05 5.34 4.22
CA TRP A 665 4.98 5.73 3.18
C TRP A 665 6.43 5.41 3.56
N GLU A 666 7.09 4.60 2.72
CA GLU A 666 8.54 4.51 2.64
C GLU A 666 9.03 5.64 1.73
N LYS A 667 9.51 6.71 2.35
CA LYS A 667 9.95 7.93 1.69
C LYS A 667 11.41 7.78 1.22
N PRO A 668 11.80 8.37 0.10
CA PRO A 668 13.21 8.49 -0.26
C PRO A 668 13.92 9.41 0.74
N ARG A 669 15.26 9.34 0.76
CA ARG A 669 16.08 10.27 1.55
C ARG A 669 15.89 11.70 1.05
N LEU A 670 15.78 12.66 1.97
CA LEU A 670 15.61 14.08 1.63
C LEU A 670 16.82 14.88 2.08
N MET A 671 17.83 14.93 1.23
CA MET A 671 19.06 15.67 1.49
C MET A 671 18.83 17.17 1.22
N VAL A 672 19.00 18.00 2.25
CA VAL A 672 18.76 19.45 2.17
C VAL A 672 19.98 20.20 2.65
N LYS A 673 20.45 21.18 1.86
CA LYS A 673 21.50 22.11 2.30
C LYS A 673 20.85 23.21 3.13
N LEU A 674 21.35 23.42 4.35
CA LEU A 674 20.91 24.52 5.22
C LEU A 674 21.96 25.62 5.22
N LYS A 675 21.52 26.86 4.98
CA LYS A 675 22.33 28.07 5.13
C LYS A 675 21.71 28.89 6.27
N PRO A 676 22.42 29.12 7.38
CA PRO A 676 21.90 29.96 8.46
C PRO A 676 21.53 31.35 7.93
N ARG A 677 20.35 31.84 8.31
CA ARG A 677 19.92 33.20 7.98
C ARG A 677 20.88 34.21 8.61
N VAL A 678 21.28 35.22 7.83
CA VAL A 678 22.01 36.38 8.36
C VAL A 678 21.00 37.33 8.99
N PHE A 679 21.13 37.58 10.30
CA PHE A 679 20.39 38.63 10.99
C PHE A 679 21.08 39.96 10.68
N HIS A 680 20.35 40.89 10.04
CA HIS A 680 20.82 42.24 9.74
C HIS A 680 20.35 43.24 10.78
#